data_AF-J7S3S3-F1
#
_entry.id   AF-J7S3S3-F1
#
_cell.length_a   1.000
_cell.length_b   1.000
_cell.length_c   1.000
_cell.angle_alpha   90.00
_cell.angle_beta   90.00
_cell.angle_gamma   90.00
#
_symmetry.space_group_name_H-M   'P 1'
#
loop_
_entity.id
_entity.type
_entity.pdbx_description
1 polymer ?
#
loop_
_entity_poly.entity_id
_entity_poly.type
_entity_poly.pdbx_seq_one_letter_code
_entity_poly.pdbx_strand_id
1 'polypeptide(L)'
;MSESVRIRQFAYTVRFLSTSRLLLGSQLKLKLDKLNRYNLIINKTPKELKRVEEKKRIKLKKLQKKAYPKYKAEQVLRNLRETEFSEQDTGKIEFGPTTNKDLKYLSQTSDKRLLYAILGITGEQLRDSKLVYNDVKKFLQRDQIEKALFLTKLAKGKGLAAMNLIMEHYLKKMHSPNSALELYNWRKKSKVPVNEYTHTILFDGIAKQPDLVSAKVGFKVSKIAERLMETGCLNQIEFNAALGALSNCEDPSFALKLFNSAQGNPEAKHLRNSAITFMWLARCCNQIKDDTLFADVVKNIVLSVPRRCCDERLMIEICKIYLSRTQNKNIQLEGLVGFHKYFDIPAEVTAPNLPTETTLPGLSHWGLSTKFSTTSQVLDIYLNACFDLGLLKRGIKLANYFIQKKPAIVDMNIFHTYLRFIISEHPTNCINECLEVYQKMDTMGKRFSSKHTLVLLYEAFKKQSNKHSVNKDSVKVDTVITQLIEFIESKEAIMISDKDTKIKVYPRKTWKFVFHIFNNLNTCGKVGIEKEELLLKKFIESLKSGQFDIANIPKAEYPTEKYIELETVRLIGDIMDKLELSDIKLKLDEKLKASERKAFLRRRHLLQLKSALLKHISIFEVANTESTKIPAIELDMKHAADIAIQD
;
A
#
# COMPACT_ATOMS: atom_id res chain seq x y z
N MET A 1 -33.52 42.62 -84.50
CA MET A 1 -32.24 43.28 -84.84
C MET A 1 -31.60 43.74 -83.53
N SER A 2 -30.46 43.31 -83.04
CA SER A 2 -29.55 42.18 -83.30
C SER A 2 -28.70 42.10 -82.02
N GLU A 3 -28.79 40.98 -81.32
CA GLU A 3 -28.11 40.70 -80.05
C GLU A 3 -26.59 40.56 -80.26
N SER A 4 -25.79 41.25 -79.46
CA SER A 4 -24.34 41.10 -79.44
C SER A 4 -23.93 39.97 -78.49
N VAL A 5 -23.78 38.77 -79.03
CA VAL A 5 -23.19 37.61 -78.34
C VAL A 5 -21.66 37.80 -78.27
N ARG A 6 -21.10 38.01 -77.07
CA ARG A 6 -19.65 37.90 -76.82
C ARG A 6 -19.33 36.51 -76.31
N ILE A 7 -18.82 35.68 -77.21
CA ILE A 7 -18.30 34.34 -76.96
C ILE A 7 -16.99 34.44 -76.16
N ARG A 8 -16.92 33.76 -75.00
CA ARG A 8 -15.71 33.56 -74.21
C ARG A 8 -14.73 32.67 -74.98
N GLN A 9 -13.58 33.21 -75.38
CA GLN A 9 -12.47 32.40 -75.88
C GLN A 9 -11.78 31.70 -74.70
N PHE A 10 -11.92 30.38 -74.62
CA PHE A 10 -11.09 29.51 -73.79
C PHE A 10 -9.68 29.44 -74.39
N ALA A 11 -8.70 30.05 -73.73
CA ALA A 11 -7.29 29.86 -74.05
C ALA A 11 -6.84 28.46 -73.57
N TYR A 12 -6.85 27.49 -74.47
CA TYR A 12 -6.11 26.24 -74.29
C TYR A 12 -4.61 26.54 -74.29
N THR A 13 -3.99 26.60 -73.11
CA THR A 13 -2.53 26.52 -73.00
C THR A 13 -2.06 25.11 -73.32
N VAL A 14 -1.81 24.84 -74.59
CA VAL A 14 -1.05 23.68 -75.04
C VAL A 14 0.37 23.80 -74.47
N ARG A 15 0.70 22.95 -73.49
CA ARG A 15 2.09 22.79 -73.04
C ARG A 15 2.88 22.14 -74.18
N PHE A 16 3.61 22.94 -74.94
CA PHE A 16 4.71 22.44 -75.75
C PHE A 16 5.78 21.88 -74.81
N LEU A 17 5.81 20.55 -74.67
CA LEU A 17 6.95 19.82 -74.15
C LEU A 17 8.06 19.90 -75.20
N SER A 18 8.87 20.96 -75.16
CA SER A 18 10.12 21.03 -75.92
C SER A 18 11.14 20.09 -75.25
N THR A 19 11.08 18.80 -75.59
CA THR A 19 12.19 17.86 -75.38
C THR A 19 13.27 18.11 -76.43
N SER A 20 13.91 19.28 -76.39
CA SER A 20 15.22 19.46 -77.01
C SER A 20 16.24 18.79 -76.10
N ARG A 21 16.48 17.48 -76.33
CA ARG A 21 17.64 16.74 -75.82
C ARG A 21 18.90 17.33 -76.45
N LEU A 22 19.34 18.49 -75.97
CA LEU A 22 20.74 18.88 -76.07
C LEU A 22 21.50 18.03 -75.06
N LEU A 23 22.40 17.20 -75.58
CA LEU A 23 23.48 16.52 -74.86
C LEU A 23 24.41 17.57 -74.23
N LEU A 24 23.91 18.32 -73.26
CA LEU A 24 24.69 19.20 -72.40
C LEU A 24 25.28 18.31 -71.33
N GLY A 25 26.56 17.95 -71.51
CA GLY A 25 27.39 17.44 -70.44
C GLY A 25 27.22 18.31 -69.18
N SER A 26 27.45 17.71 -68.00
CA SER A 26 27.28 18.38 -66.71
C SER A 26 27.79 19.83 -66.74
N GLN A 27 27.12 20.77 -66.06
CA GLN A 27 27.58 22.17 -65.97
C GLN A 27 29.05 22.29 -65.51
N LEU A 28 29.58 21.25 -64.87
CA LEU A 28 30.98 21.08 -64.52
C LEU A 28 31.87 20.84 -65.75
N LYS A 29 31.46 19.95 -66.68
CA LYS A 29 32.17 19.74 -67.96
C LYS A 29 32.24 21.02 -68.78
N LEU A 30 31.15 21.79 -68.88
CA LEU A 30 31.16 23.08 -69.61
C LEU A 30 32.05 24.14 -68.95
N LYS A 31 32.10 24.17 -67.61
CA LYS A 31 32.98 25.08 -66.87
C LYS A 31 34.45 24.64 -66.97
N LEU A 32 34.73 23.33 -66.99
CA LEU A 32 36.07 22.77 -67.21
C LEU A 32 36.54 22.95 -68.65
N ASP A 33 35.68 22.75 -69.66
CA ASP A 33 36.02 22.97 -71.08
C ASP A 33 36.36 24.43 -71.33
N LYS A 34 35.61 25.37 -70.73
CA LYS A 34 35.92 26.80 -70.82
C LYS A 34 37.17 27.20 -70.04
N LEU A 35 37.44 26.55 -68.91
CA LEU A 35 38.68 26.75 -68.16
C LEU A 35 39.91 26.25 -68.95
N ASN A 36 39.83 25.06 -69.54
CA ASN A 36 40.91 24.49 -70.37
C ASN A 36 41.14 25.28 -71.66
N ARG A 37 40.08 25.81 -72.29
CA ARG A 37 40.21 26.51 -73.57
C ARG A 37 40.56 28.00 -73.45
N TYR A 38 40.19 28.64 -72.34
CA TYR A 38 40.30 30.11 -72.21
C TYR A 38 40.95 30.58 -70.91
N ASN A 39 41.40 29.69 -70.01
CA ASN A 39 41.95 30.01 -68.69
C ASN A 39 41.09 30.94 -67.82
N LEU A 40 39.77 30.99 -68.07
CA LEU A 40 38.84 31.86 -67.34
C LEU A 40 37.91 31.05 -66.44
N ILE A 41 37.96 31.32 -65.13
CA ILE A 41 37.01 30.77 -64.16
C ILE A 41 35.68 31.53 -64.27
N ILE A 42 34.62 30.85 -64.68
CA ILE A 42 33.27 31.45 -64.72
C ILE A 42 32.76 31.66 -63.30
N ASN A 43 32.70 32.93 -62.87
CA ASN A 43 32.11 33.32 -61.60
C ASN A 43 30.63 32.92 -61.52
N LYS A 44 30.17 32.53 -60.33
CA LYS A 44 28.77 32.15 -60.11
C LYS A 44 27.86 33.36 -60.33
N THR A 45 26.76 33.16 -61.05
CA THR A 45 25.76 34.21 -61.27
C THR A 45 25.08 34.60 -59.95
N PRO A 46 24.52 35.82 -59.81
CA PRO A 46 23.83 36.24 -58.58
C PRO A 46 22.64 35.33 -58.21
N LYS A 47 21.96 34.74 -59.21
CA LYS A 47 20.92 33.72 -58.98
C LYS A 47 21.50 32.40 -58.43
N GLU A 48 22.68 31.98 -58.90
CA GLU A 48 23.39 30.81 -58.36
C GLU A 48 23.90 31.04 -56.93
N LEU A 49 24.40 32.25 -56.63
CA LEU A 49 24.84 32.61 -55.29
C LEU A 49 23.69 32.55 -54.28
N LYS A 50 22.54 33.15 -54.60
CA LYS A 50 21.32 33.05 -53.75
C LYS A 50 20.88 31.61 -53.53
N ARG A 51 20.88 30.76 -54.57
CA ARG A 51 20.57 29.32 -54.44
C ARG A 51 21.58 28.59 -53.55
N VAL A 52 22.87 28.93 -53.63
CA VAL A 52 23.91 28.35 -52.75
C VAL A 52 23.71 28.79 -51.31
N GLU A 53 23.38 30.06 -51.07
CA GLU A 53 23.06 30.57 -49.74
C GLU A 53 21.81 29.92 -49.14
N GLU A 54 20.74 29.75 -49.92
CA GLU A 54 19.55 29.02 -49.50
C GLU A 54 19.88 27.56 -49.16
N LYS A 55 20.66 26.88 -50.00
CA LYS A 55 21.15 25.52 -49.72
C LYS A 55 22.00 25.48 -48.45
N LYS A 56 22.88 26.46 -48.23
CA LYS A 56 23.67 26.59 -46.99
C LYS A 56 22.77 26.82 -45.77
N ARG A 57 21.76 27.71 -45.86
CA ARG A 57 20.78 27.95 -44.80
C ARG A 57 19.97 26.69 -44.47
N ILE A 58 19.51 25.95 -45.48
CA ILE A 58 18.78 24.69 -45.28
C ILE A 58 19.70 23.65 -44.62
N LYS A 59 20.96 23.53 -45.06
CA LYS A 59 21.95 22.65 -44.44
C LYS A 59 22.21 23.03 -42.97
N LEU A 60 22.38 24.32 -42.67
CA LEU A 60 22.53 24.82 -41.30
C LEU A 60 21.30 24.50 -40.44
N LYS A 61 20.09 24.75 -40.95
CA LYS A 61 18.83 24.40 -40.25
C LYS A 61 18.72 22.89 -40.00
N LYS A 62 19.16 22.04 -40.93
CA LYS A 62 19.22 20.58 -40.73
C LYS A 62 20.26 20.18 -39.69
N LEU A 63 21.44 20.81 -39.69
CA LEU A 63 22.49 20.56 -38.71
C LEU A 63 22.07 20.96 -37.30
N GLN A 64 21.38 22.08 -37.13
CA GLN A 64 20.85 22.55 -35.84
C GLN A 64 19.80 21.61 -35.22
N LYS A 65 19.19 20.71 -36.01
CA LYS A 65 18.28 19.68 -35.51
C LYS A 65 19.00 18.43 -35.00
N LYS A 66 20.28 18.24 -35.36
CA LYS A 66 21.06 17.06 -34.99
C LYS A 66 21.96 17.35 -33.80
N ALA A 67 21.99 16.41 -32.87
CA ALA A 67 22.96 16.41 -31.77
C ALA A 67 24.41 16.42 -32.29
N TYR A 68 25.34 16.88 -31.46
CA TYR A 68 26.76 16.66 -31.73
C TYR A 68 27.12 15.16 -31.58
N PRO A 69 28.02 14.64 -32.43
CA PRO A 69 28.68 13.36 -32.17
C PRO A 69 29.42 13.43 -30.82
N LYS A 70 29.50 12.31 -30.09
CA LYS A 70 30.03 12.28 -28.72
C LYS A 70 31.40 12.98 -28.59
N TYR A 71 32.36 12.61 -29.42
CA TYR A 71 33.70 13.21 -29.45
C TYR A 71 33.68 14.76 -29.59
N LYS A 72 32.81 15.28 -30.46
CA LYS A 72 32.71 16.74 -30.67
C LYS A 72 32.01 17.44 -29.51
N ALA A 73 31.05 16.78 -28.85
CA ALA A 73 30.44 17.31 -27.65
C ALA A 73 31.44 17.37 -26.48
N GLU A 74 32.30 16.36 -26.32
CA GLU A 74 33.39 16.36 -25.33
C GLU A 74 34.36 17.52 -25.55
N GLN A 75 34.77 17.73 -26.81
CA GLN A 75 35.67 18.84 -27.15
C GLN A 75 35.05 20.19 -26.81
N VAL A 76 33.77 20.40 -27.15
CA VAL A 76 33.07 21.65 -26.82
C VAL A 76 32.94 21.82 -25.29
N LEU A 77 32.67 20.74 -24.55
CA LEU A 77 32.60 20.78 -23.09
C LEU A 77 33.96 21.04 -22.43
N ARG A 78 35.06 20.54 -23.01
CA ARG A 78 36.43 20.85 -22.54
C ARG A 78 36.75 22.33 -22.72
N ASN A 79 36.47 22.88 -23.89
CA ASN A 79 36.70 24.31 -24.17
C ASN A 79 35.87 25.23 -23.25
N LEU A 80 34.66 24.80 -22.86
CA LEU A 80 33.81 25.53 -21.91
C LEU A 80 34.31 25.42 -20.45
N ARG A 81 34.98 24.32 -20.08
CA ARG A 81 35.62 24.17 -18.76
C ARG A 81 36.85 25.06 -18.63
N GLU A 82 37.67 25.13 -19.68
CA GLU A 82 38.91 25.93 -19.73
C GLU A 82 38.66 27.44 -19.56
N THR A 83 37.43 27.90 -19.79
CA THR A 83 37.07 29.32 -19.72
C THR A 83 36.48 29.78 -18.38
N GLU A 84 36.00 28.89 -17.50
CA GLU A 84 35.28 29.34 -16.28
C GLU A 84 35.63 28.65 -14.93
N PHE A 85 36.30 27.47 -14.78
CA PHE A 85 36.62 26.92 -13.44
C PHE A 85 37.85 25.97 -13.31
N SER A 86 38.41 25.95 -12.08
CA SER A 86 39.64 25.33 -11.54
C SER A 86 39.86 23.81 -11.77
N GLU A 87 41.15 23.44 -11.80
CA GLU A 87 41.80 22.17 -12.21
C GLU A 87 41.48 20.86 -11.46
N GLN A 88 40.33 20.70 -10.79
CA GLN A 88 40.13 19.54 -9.89
C GLN A 88 39.43 18.30 -10.47
N ASP A 89 39.02 18.27 -11.75
CA ASP A 89 38.38 17.08 -12.36
C ASP A 89 39.02 16.68 -13.70
N THR A 90 40.18 16.01 -13.64
CA THR A 90 40.90 15.43 -14.81
C THR A 90 40.33 14.09 -15.30
N GLY A 91 39.16 13.67 -14.80
CA GLY A 91 38.47 12.45 -15.24
C GLY A 91 37.79 12.56 -16.60
N LYS A 92 37.68 11.44 -17.34
CA LYS A 92 36.88 11.34 -18.58
C LYS A 92 35.46 11.85 -18.33
N ILE A 93 34.99 12.80 -19.16
CA ILE A 93 33.65 13.37 -19.06
C ILE A 93 32.62 12.32 -19.51
N GLU A 94 31.98 11.65 -18.55
CA GLU A 94 30.91 10.68 -18.82
C GLU A 94 29.58 11.39 -19.02
N PHE A 95 29.28 11.82 -20.27
CA PHE A 95 28.02 12.47 -20.61
C PHE A 95 27.09 11.63 -21.48
N GLY A 96 25.79 11.70 -21.19
CA GLY A 96 24.77 10.99 -21.95
C GLY A 96 23.42 10.84 -21.24
N PRO A 97 22.47 10.13 -21.89
CA PRO A 97 21.09 10.00 -21.39
C PRO A 97 20.96 9.13 -20.14
N THR A 98 22.06 8.55 -19.62
CA THR A 98 22.07 7.64 -18.48
C THR A 98 22.84 8.17 -17.28
N THR A 99 23.66 9.22 -17.41
CA THR A 99 24.54 9.70 -16.34
C THR A 99 23.97 10.94 -15.64
N ASN A 100 24.19 11.09 -14.33
CA ASN A 100 23.76 12.28 -13.57
C ASN A 100 24.85 13.36 -13.44
N LYS A 101 26.10 13.03 -13.78
CA LYS A 101 27.26 13.93 -13.66
C LYS A 101 27.17 15.16 -14.57
N ASP A 102 26.28 15.14 -15.57
CA ASP A 102 26.16 16.17 -16.61
C ASP A 102 25.25 17.35 -16.27
N LEU A 103 24.57 17.28 -15.12
CA LEU A 103 23.55 18.27 -14.75
C LEU A 103 24.13 19.69 -14.67
N LYS A 104 25.39 19.81 -14.23
CA LYS A 104 26.13 21.09 -14.20
C LYS A 104 26.13 21.78 -15.57
N TYR A 105 26.39 21.04 -16.64
CA TYR A 105 26.49 21.59 -18.00
C TYR A 105 25.15 22.01 -18.61
N LEU A 106 24.03 21.42 -18.17
CA LEU A 106 22.70 21.78 -18.68
C LEU A 106 22.30 23.20 -18.29
N SER A 107 22.75 23.69 -17.14
CA SER A 107 22.46 25.04 -16.66
C SER A 107 23.31 26.12 -17.35
N GLN A 108 24.54 25.78 -17.73
CA GLN A 108 25.54 26.72 -18.25
C GLN A 108 25.53 26.86 -19.78
N THR A 109 25.03 25.87 -20.52
CA THR A 109 25.13 25.86 -21.99
C THR A 109 23.86 26.35 -22.69
N SER A 110 24.01 27.35 -23.57
CA SER A 110 22.94 27.82 -24.47
C SER A 110 22.86 27.06 -25.80
N ASP A 111 23.84 26.18 -26.06
CA ASP A 111 24.03 25.49 -27.34
C ASP A 111 23.06 24.32 -27.52
N LYS A 112 22.03 24.51 -28.35
CA LYS A 112 20.96 23.52 -28.61
C LYS A 112 21.48 22.13 -29.00
N ARG A 113 22.54 22.08 -29.81
CA ARG A 113 23.10 20.80 -30.31
C ARG A 113 23.85 20.02 -29.25
N LEU A 114 24.44 20.73 -28.28
CA LEU A 114 25.10 20.13 -27.13
C LEU A 114 24.07 19.63 -26.13
N LEU A 115 23.02 20.41 -25.86
CA LEU A 115 21.87 19.98 -25.06
C LEU A 115 21.22 18.71 -25.61
N TYR A 116 21.07 18.62 -26.94
CA TYR A 116 20.58 17.41 -27.60
C TYR A 116 21.51 16.20 -27.40
N ALA A 117 22.83 16.42 -27.39
CA ALA A 117 23.79 15.35 -27.15
C ALA A 117 23.75 14.87 -25.68
N ILE A 118 23.66 15.79 -24.72
CA ILE A 118 23.58 15.46 -23.27
C ILE A 118 22.29 14.71 -22.95
N LEU A 119 21.16 15.15 -23.52
CA LEU A 119 19.86 14.50 -23.33
C LEU A 119 19.67 13.26 -24.22
N GLY A 120 20.55 13.02 -25.20
CA GLY A 120 20.42 11.91 -26.15
C GLY A 120 19.19 12.03 -27.07
N ILE A 121 18.75 13.24 -27.39
CA ILE A 121 17.55 13.53 -28.19
C ILE A 121 17.90 14.21 -29.51
N THR A 122 16.92 14.28 -30.42
CA THR A 122 16.99 15.02 -31.68
C THR A 122 15.93 16.11 -31.72
N GLY A 123 16.18 17.16 -32.52
CA GLY A 123 15.22 18.24 -32.72
C GLY A 123 13.93 17.80 -33.43
N GLU A 124 13.90 16.61 -34.03
CA GLU A 124 12.69 16.02 -34.63
C GLU A 124 11.82 15.33 -33.58
N GLN A 125 12.43 14.62 -32.63
CA GLN A 125 11.72 14.04 -31.48
C GLN A 125 11.00 15.12 -30.65
N LEU A 126 11.59 16.31 -30.49
CA LEU A 126 10.97 17.44 -29.78
C LEU A 126 9.68 17.97 -30.42
N ARG A 127 9.38 17.61 -31.67
CA ARG A 127 8.14 18.02 -32.36
C ARG A 127 6.96 17.11 -32.05
N ASP A 128 7.24 15.88 -31.65
CA ASP A 128 6.24 14.86 -31.32
C ASP A 128 6.06 14.78 -29.80
N SER A 129 4.88 15.16 -29.31
CA SER A 129 4.55 15.12 -27.89
C SER A 129 4.62 13.71 -27.30
N LYS A 130 4.34 12.66 -28.11
CA LYS A 130 4.37 11.27 -27.65
C LYS A 130 5.81 10.79 -27.41
N LEU A 131 6.74 11.17 -28.29
CA LEU A 131 8.16 10.83 -28.12
C LEU A 131 8.75 11.55 -26.91
N VAL A 132 8.46 12.84 -26.75
CA VAL A 132 8.88 13.61 -25.56
C VAL A 132 8.34 12.97 -24.27
N TYR A 133 7.07 12.55 -24.25
CA TYR A 133 6.48 11.84 -23.12
C TYR A 133 7.22 10.54 -22.79
N ASN A 134 7.50 9.71 -23.79
CA ASN A 134 8.20 8.44 -23.60
C ASN A 134 9.63 8.64 -23.08
N ASP A 135 10.35 9.66 -23.57
CA ASP A 135 11.71 9.93 -23.13
C ASP A 135 11.73 10.52 -21.70
N VAL A 136 10.78 11.39 -21.36
CA VAL A 136 10.59 11.85 -19.97
C VAL A 136 10.26 10.67 -19.04
N LYS A 137 9.40 9.74 -19.47
CA LYS A 137 9.09 8.54 -18.70
C LYS A 137 10.35 7.72 -18.39
N LYS A 138 11.24 7.54 -19.37
CA LYS A 138 12.53 6.85 -19.17
C LYS A 138 13.43 7.59 -18.16
N PHE A 139 13.48 8.92 -18.22
CA PHE A 139 14.24 9.71 -17.24
C PHE A 139 13.68 9.60 -15.83
N LEU A 140 12.35 9.62 -15.68
CA LEU A 140 11.68 9.44 -14.38
C LEU A 140 11.77 8.01 -13.83
N GLN A 141 12.01 6.99 -14.67
CA GLN A 141 12.32 5.63 -14.20
C GLN A 141 13.74 5.51 -13.64
N ARG A 142 14.62 6.45 -13.98
CA ARG A 142 16.03 6.52 -13.54
C ARG A 142 16.26 7.61 -12.49
N ASP A 143 15.18 8.20 -11.97
CA ASP A 143 15.19 9.33 -11.03
C ASP A 143 15.98 10.57 -11.53
N GLN A 144 16.02 10.77 -12.86
CA GLN A 144 16.70 11.90 -13.51
C GLN A 144 15.72 13.06 -13.76
N ILE A 145 15.18 13.64 -12.68
CA ILE A 145 14.08 14.62 -12.77
C ILE A 145 14.52 15.91 -13.45
N GLU A 146 15.73 16.41 -13.18
CA GLU A 146 16.24 17.65 -13.79
C GLU A 146 16.38 17.53 -15.31
N LYS A 147 16.85 16.38 -15.81
CA LYS A 147 16.92 16.10 -17.25
C LYS A 147 15.53 16.08 -17.88
N ALA A 148 14.56 15.46 -17.20
CA ALA A 148 13.16 15.47 -17.63
C ALA A 148 12.57 16.89 -17.69
N LEU A 149 12.83 17.73 -16.68
CA LEU A 149 12.40 19.13 -16.66
C LEU A 149 13.03 19.95 -17.77
N PHE A 150 14.31 19.73 -18.05
CA PHE A 150 15.01 20.43 -19.13
C PHE A 150 14.50 20.01 -20.51
N LEU A 151 14.25 18.70 -20.71
CA LEU A 151 13.66 18.18 -21.94
C LEU A 151 12.29 18.82 -22.23
N THR A 152 11.43 18.92 -21.23
CA THR A 152 10.10 19.55 -21.38
C THR A 152 10.19 21.05 -21.67
N LYS A 153 11.14 21.76 -21.04
CA LYS A 153 11.44 23.17 -21.35
C LYS A 153 11.84 23.38 -22.80
N LEU A 154 12.66 22.48 -23.36
CA LEU A 154 13.06 22.52 -24.76
C LEU A 154 11.88 22.25 -25.71
N ALA A 155 10.98 21.34 -25.34
CA ALA A 155 9.80 20.98 -26.12
C ALA A 155 8.68 22.05 -26.09
N LYS A 156 8.68 22.97 -25.12
CA LYS A 156 7.68 24.04 -24.94
C LYS A 156 6.25 23.47 -25.00
N GLY A 157 5.41 23.94 -25.92
CA GLY A 157 4.03 23.49 -26.11
C GLY A 157 3.87 21.98 -26.32
N LYS A 158 4.85 21.31 -26.93
CA LYS A 158 4.81 19.85 -27.15
C LYS A 158 5.18 19.04 -25.91
N GLY A 159 5.73 19.69 -24.88
CA GLY A 159 6.08 19.10 -23.58
C GLY A 159 4.92 19.06 -22.58
N LEU A 160 3.70 19.41 -22.98
CA LEU A 160 2.55 19.52 -22.06
C LEU A 160 2.23 18.20 -21.33
N ALA A 161 2.05 17.10 -22.07
CA ALA A 161 1.76 15.79 -21.48
C ALA A 161 2.92 15.28 -20.61
N ALA A 162 4.15 15.51 -21.06
CA ALA A 162 5.35 15.13 -20.32
C ALA A 162 5.50 15.93 -19.01
N MET A 163 5.11 17.20 -18.99
CA MET A 163 5.09 18.00 -17.77
C MET A 163 4.06 17.51 -16.75
N ASN A 164 2.88 17.11 -17.21
CA ASN A 164 1.86 16.51 -16.34
C ASN A 164 2.39 15.21 -15.70
N LEU A 165 3.15 14.40 -16.45
CA LEU A 165 3.78 13.18 -15.94
C LEU A 165 4.83 13.49 -14.86
N ILE A 166 5.65 14.53 -15.02
CA ILE A 166 6.63 14.93 -14.00
C ILE A 166 5.91 15.42 -12.73
N MET A 167 4.85 16.20 -12.89
CA MET A 167 4.03 16.67 -11.76
C MET A 167 3.38 15.49 -11.01
N GLU A 168 2.83 14.52 -11.74
CA GLU A 168 2.28 13.29 -11.17
C GLU A 168 3.36 12.48 -10.43
N HIS A 169 4.58 12.43 -10.94
CA HIS A 169 5.71 11.77 -10.29
C HIS A 169 6.07 12.43 -8.95
N TYR A 170 6.11 13.77 -8.90
CA TYR A 170 6.33 14.50 -7.65
C TYR A 170 5.26 14.20 -6.59
N LEU A 171 3.99 14.08 -7.01
CA LEU A 171 2.87 13.84 -6.11
C LEU A 171 2.79 12.37 -5.67
N LYS A 172 2.98 11.40 -6.57
CA LYS A 172 2.76 9.97 -6.27
C LYS A 172 3.98 9.23 -5.74
N LYS A 173 5.19 9.56 -6.21
CA LYS A 173 6.41 8.85 -5.79
C LYS A 173 7.22 9.61 -4.74
N MET A 174 7.36 10.91 -4.93
CA MET A 174 8.20 11.76 -4.06
C MET A 174 7.41 12.40 -2.92
N HIS A 175 6.08 12.25 -2.90
CA HIS A 175 5.17 12.86 -1.91
C HIS A 175 5.47 14.35 -1.61
N SER A 176 5.77 15.13 -2.66
CA SER A 176 6.24 16.52 -2.55
C SER A 176 5.27 17.51 -3.22
N PRO A 177 4.16 17.88 -2.54
CA PRO A 177 3.14 18.78 -3.10
C PRO A 177 3.66 20.19 -3.38
N ASN A 178 4.64 20.68 -2.60
CA ASN A 178 5.28 21.97 -2.83
C ASN A 178 6.00 22.01 -4.18
N SER A 179 6.81 20.99 -4.48
CA SER A 179 7.54 20.87 -5.75
C SER A 179 6.60 20.78 -6.95
N ALA A 180 5.47 20.08 -6.80
CA ALA A 180 4.44 20.02 -7.84
C ALA A 180 3.79 21.40 -8.11
N LEU A 181 3.54 22.19 -7.06
CA LEU A 181 3.01 23.57 -7.21
C LEU A 181 4.04 24.54 -7.80
N GLU A 182 5.31 24.41 -7.42
CA GLU A 182 6.39 25.18 -8.04
C GLU A 182 6.51 24.85 -9.52
N LEU A 183 6.42 23.56 -9.85
CA LEU A 183 6.42 23.10 -11.23
C LEU A 183 5.26 23.69 -12.02
N TYR A 184 4.05 23.69 -11.45
CA TYR A 184 2.86 24.32 -12.05
C TYR A 184 3.09 25.80 -12.39
N ASN A 185 3.62 26.58 -11.44
CA ASN A 185 3.95 28.00 -11.66
C ASN A 185 5.07 28.18 -12.70
N TRP A 186 6.05 27.27 -12.69
CA TRP A 186 7.18 27.30 -13.60
C TRP A 186 6.78 27.04 -15.06
N ARG A 187 5.67 26.33 -15.33
CA ARG A 187 5.17 26.09 -16.70
C ARG A 187 4.98 27.38 -17.49
N LYS A 188 4.44 28.42 -16.83
CA LYS A 188 4.26 29.75 -17.44
C LYS A 188 5.60 30.35 -17.86
N LYS A 189 6.63 30.26 -17.01
CA LYS A 189 8.00 30.73 -17.32
C LYS A 189 8.62 29.95 -18.49
N SER A 190 8.36 28.65 -18.55
CA SER A 190 8.88 27.75 -19.59
C SER A 190 8.06 27.71 -20.89
N LYS A 191 6.99 28.52 -21.00
CA LYS A 191 6.08 28.56 -22.16
C LYS A 191 5.48 27.17 -22.47
N VAL A 192 5.20 26.38 -21.43
CA VAL A 192 4.46 25.13 -21.51
C VAL A 192 3.01 25.42 -21.10
N PRO A 193 2.02 25.26 -21.99
CA PRO A 193 0.63 25.55 -21.68
C PRO A 193 0.06 24.56 -20.67
N VAL A 194 -1.04 24.96 -20.04
CA VAL A 194 -1.85 24.15 -19.14
C VAL A 194 -3.01 23.55 -19.94
N ASN A 195 -3.46 22.35 -19.58
CA ASN A 195 -4.68 21.73 -20.11
C ASN A 195 -5.68 21.41 -18.99
N GLU A 196 -6.89 21.02 -19.36
CA GLU A 196 -7.99 20.60 -18.47
C GLU A 196 -7.57 19.50 -17.48
N TYR A 197 -6.70 18.58 -17.92
CA TYR A 197 -6.19 17.51 -17.04
C TYR A 197 -5.15 18.00 -16.03
N THR A 198 -4.50 19.14 -16.26
CA THR A 198 -3.43 19.62 -15.38
C THR A 198 -3.96 19.92 -13.98
N HIS A 199 -5.03 20.71 -13.88
CA HIS A 199 -5.58 21.09 -12.58
C HIS A 199 -6.10 19.87 -11.84
N THR A 200 -6.78 18.98 -12.56
CA THR A 200 -7.24 17.70 -12.02
C THR A 200 -6.08 16.87 -11.47
N ILE A 201 -4.98 16.68 -12.22
CA ILE A 201 -3.80 15.92 -11.75
C ILE A 201 -3.16 16.58 -10.53
N LEU A 202 -3.03 17.92 -10.54
CA LEU A 202 -2.45 18.66 -9.43
C LEU A 202 -3.30 18.51 -8.17
N PHE A 203 -4.58 18.81 -8.26
CA PHE A 203 -5.49 18.78 -7.10
C PHE A 203 -5.73 17.35 -6.60
N ASP A 204 -6.03 16.39 -7.49
CA ASP A 204 -6.19 14.98 -7.11
C ASP A 204 -4.92 14.39 -6.50
N GLY A 205 -3.75 14.74 -7.04
CA GLY A 205 -2.49 14.30 -6.46
C GLY A 205 -2.20 14.91 -5.09
N ILE A 206 -2.59 16.16 -4.83
CA ILE A 206 -2.50 16.79 -3.50
C ILE A 206 -3.50 16.14 -2.51
N ALA A 207 -4.72 15.82 -2.97
CA ALA A 207 -5.75 15.17 -2.17
C ALA A 207 -5.34 13.76 -1.69
N LYS A 208 -4.46 13.09 -2.46
CA LYS A 208 -3.98 11.72 -2.18
C LYS A 208 -2.63 11.68 -1.46
N GLN A 209 -2.14 12.79 -0.93
CA GLN A 209 -0.93 12.78 -0.10
C GLN A 209 -1.21 11.98 1.18
N PRO A 210 -0.23 11.17 1.66
CA PRO A 210 -0.41 10.36 2.86
C PRO A 210 -0.58 11.22 4.12
N ASP A 211 0.14 12.33 4.17
CA ASP A 211 0.09 13.29 5.27
C ASP A 211 -0.76 14.51 4.91
N LEU A 212 -1.25 15.19 5.95
CA LEU A 212 -1.94 16.46 5.79
C LEU A 212 -1.03 17.51 5.21
N VAL A 213 -1.62 18.29 4.33
CA VAL A 213 -0.92 19.28 3.55
C VAL A 213 -0.95 20.63 4.28
N SER A 214 0.21 21.28 4.39
CA SER A 214 0.35 22.55 5.11
C SER A 214 -0.63 23.63 4.63
N ALA A 215 -1.02 24.53 5.52
CA ALA A 215 -1.89 25.68 5.20
C ALA A 215 -1.35 26.55 4.03
N LYS A 216 -0.03 26.67 3.86
CA LYS A 216 0.59 27.41 2.74
C LYS A 216 0.27 26.80 1.38
N VAL A 217 0.21 25.47 1.30
CA VAL A 217 -0.17 24.75 0.09
C VAL A 217 -1.67 24.87 -0.15
N GLY A 218 -2.49 24.73 0.89
CA GLY A 218 -3.94 24.97 0.82
C GLY A 218 -4.29 26.36 0.30
N PHE A 219 -3.58 27.39 0.76
CA PHE A 219 -3.72 28.76 0.26
C PHE A 219 -3.35 28.91 -1.22
N LYS A 220 -2.30 28.24 -1.69
CA LYS A 220 -1.93 28.24 -3.11
C LYS A 220 -2.99 27.54 -3.96
N VAL A 221 -3.51 26.41 -3.50
CA VAL A 221 -4.56 25.63 -4.19
C VAL A 221 -5.86 26.44 -4.29
N SER A 222 -6.32 27.02 -3.18
CA SER A 222 -7.52 27.88 -3.16
C SER A 222 -7.39 29.05 -4.13
N LYS A 223 -6.26 29.77 -4.13
CA LYS A 223 -6.00 30.85 -5.10
C LYS A 223 -6.02 30.42 -6.56
N ILE A 224 -5.53 29.22 -6.88
CA ILE A 224 -5.60 28.69 -8.25
C ILE A 224 -7.05 28.42 -8.62
N ALA A 225 -7.81 27.76 -7.74
CA ALA A 225 -9.22 27.45 -7.97
C ALA A 225 -10.10 28.71 -8.10
N GLU A 226 -9.92 29.68 -7.20
CA GLU A 226 -10.62 30.97 -7.23
C GLU A 226 -10.36 31.71 -8.54
N ARG A 227 -9.10 31.80 -8.99
CA ARG A 227 -8.79 32.43 -10.28
C ARG A 227 -9.44 31.71 -11.45
N LEU A 228 -9.47 30.37 -11.45
CA LEU A 228 -10.11 29.61 -12.53
C LEU A 228 -11.63 29.80 -12.53
N MET A 229 -12.21 30.00 -11.34
CA MET A 229 -13.62 30.28 -11.16
C MET A 229 -13.97 31.69 -11.67
N GLU A 230 -13.18 32.71 -11.34
CA GLU A 230 -13.28 34.10 -11.85
C GLU A 230 -13.03 34.23 -13.35
N THR A 231 -12.42 33.24 -13.99
CA THR A 231 -12.27 33.21 -15.46
C THR A 231 -13.30 32.32 -16.14
N GLY A 232 -14.24 31.73 -15.39
CA GLY A 232 -15.22 30.77 -15.91
C GLY A 232 -14.60 29.50 -16.52
N CYS A 233 -13.33 29.21 -16.22
CA CYS A 233 -12.60 28.06 -16.79
C CYS A 233 -12.60 26.84 -15.86
N LEU A 234 -13.01 26.99 -14.60
CA LEU A 234 -13.09 25.89 -13.65
C LEU A 234 -14.25 24.97 -13.98
N ASN A 235 -13.97 23.71 -14.30
CA ASN A 235 -15.01 22.71 -14.54
C ASN A 235 -15.41 21.96 -13.25
N GLN A 236 -16.50 21.17 -13.30
CA GLN A 236 -17.01 20.43 -12.14
C GLN A 236 -15.99 19.41 -11.57
N ILE A 237 -15.21 18.77 -12.44
CA ILE A 237 -14.22 17.75 -12.05
C ILE A 237 -13.06 18.42 -11.31
N GLU A 238 -12.54 19.53 -11.86
CA GLU A 238 -11.49 20.34 -11.26
C GLU A 238 -11.95 20.95 -9.93
N PHE A 239 -13.20 21.43 -9.85
CA PHE A 239 -13.77 21.95 -8.60
C PHE A 239 -13.84 20.88 -7.51
N ASN A 240 -14.38 19.69 -7.83
CA ASN A 240 -14.41 18.58 -6.89
C ASN A 240 -13.00 18.10 -6.50
N ALA A 241 -12.05 18.09 -7.43
CA ALA A 241 -10.66 17.76 -7.14
C ALA A 241 -10.00 18.82 -6.23
N ALA A 242 -10.26 20.11 -6.47
CA ALA A 242 -9.78 21.20 -5.63
C ALA A 242 -10.32 21.09 -4.19
N LEU A 243 -11.61 20.81 -4.03
CA LEU A 243 -12.20 20.54 -2.71
C LEU A 243 -11.56 19.31 -2.06
N GLY A 244 -11.30 18.25 -2.83
CA GLY A 244 -10.54 17.09 -2.34
C GLY A 244 -9.15 17.47 -1.83
N ALA A 245 -8.41 18.29 -2.59
CA ALA A 245 -7.09 18.77 -2.20
C ALA A 245 -7.14 19.61 -0.91
N LEU A 246 -8.14 20.49 -0.78
CA LEU A 246 -8.33 21.33 0.40
C LEU A 246 -8.86 20.55 1.60
N SER A 247 -9.60 19.45 1.39
CA SER A 247 -10.04 18.56 2.47
C SER A 247 -8.88 17.81 3.14
N ASN A 248 -7.76 17.64 2.43
CA ASN A 248 -6.51 17.07 2.94
C ASN A 248 -5.55 18.16 3.48
N CYS A 249 -6.04 19.37 3.74
CA CYS A 249 -5.24 20.46 4.30
C CYS A 249 -5.43 20.54 5.82
N GLU A 250 -4.40 21.00 6.54
CA GLU A 250 -4.48 21.27 7.98
C GLU A 250 -5.55 22.31 8.34
N ASP A 251 -5.81 23.27 7.44
CA ASP A 251 -6.80 24.32 7.66
C ASP A 251 -8.08 24.07 6.84
N PRO A 252 -9.19 23.64 7.48
CA PRO A 252 -10.44 23.36 6.79
C PRO A 252 -11.15 24.61 6.24
N SER A 253 -10.76 25.81 6.70
CA SER A 253 -11.35 27.08 6.29
C SER A 253 -11.29 27.29 4.78
N PHE A 254 -10.23 26.82 4.13
CA PHE A 254 -10.04 27.03 2.69
C PHE A 254 -11.08 26.29 1.85
N ALA A 255 -11.44 25.05 2.22
CA ALA A 255 -12.45 24.29 1.50
C ALA A 255 -13.84 24.92 1.65
N LEU A 256 -14.19 25.35 2.87
CA LEU A 256 -15.46 26.00 3.17
C LEU A 256 -15.59 27.35 2.44
N LYS A 257 -14.51 28.15 2.44
CA LYS A 257 -14.47 29.43 1.69
C LYS A 257 -14.64 29.20 0.19
N LEU A 258 -13.94 28.21 -0.39
CA LEU A 258 -14.06 27.90 -1.81
C LEU A 258 -15.48 27.43 -2.18
N PHE A 259 -16.13 26.67 -1.31
CA PHE A 259 -17.50 26.24 -1.53
C PHE A 259 -18.49 27.41 -1.46
N ASN A 260 -18.38 28.27 -0.45
CA ASN A 260 -19.24 29.44 -0.29
C ASN A 260 -19.05 30.45 -1.44
N SER A 261 -17.80 30.65 -1.90
CA SER A 261 -17.52 31.53 -3.03
C SER A 261 -18.09 31.00 -4.34
N ALA A 262 -18.08 29.69 -4.56
CA ALA A 262 -18.72 29.07 -5.72
C ALA A 262 -20.26 29.25 -5.72
N GLN A 263 -20.92 29.26 -4.56
CA GLN A 263 -22.37 29.50 -4.49
C GLN A 263 -22.76 30.96 -4.76
N GLY A 264 -21.92 31.91 -4.36
CA GLY A 264 -22.18 33.34 -4.54
C GLY A 264 -21.78 33.91 -5.91
N ASN A 265 -20.93 33.20 -6.68
CA ASN A 265 -20.37 33.74 -7.92
C ASN A 265 -21.27 33.43 -9.15
N PRO A 266 -21.72 34.46 -9.92
CA PRO A 266 -22.51 34.25 -11.12
C PRO A 266 -21.79 33.46 -12.22
N GLU A 267 -20.45 33.53 -12.29
CA GLU A 267 -19.63 32.81 -13.26
C GLU A 267 -19.47 31.33 -12.91
N ALA A 268 -19.79 30.95 -11.68
CA ALA A 268 -19.75 29.58 -11.18
C ALA A 268 -21.11 28.85 -11.28
N LYS A 269 -22.12 29.46 -11.92
CA LYS A 269 -23.48 28.88 -12.03
C LYS A 269 -23.53 27.51 -12.72
N HIS A 270 -22.54 27.19 -13.56
CA HIS A 270 -22.43 25.88 -14.19
C HIS A 270 -21.94 24.78 -13.23
N LEU A 271 -21.32 25.15 -12.10
CA LEU A 271 -20.92 24.23 -11.05
C LEU A 271 -22.15 23.81 -10.25
N ARG A 272 -22.43 22.51 -10.23
CA ARG A 272 -23.55 21.93 -9.50
C ARG A 272 -23.03 21.28 -8.23
N ASN A 273 -23.69 21.54 -7.10
CA ASN A 273 -23.48 20.77 -5.88
C ASN A 273 -23.83 19.31 -6.15
N SER A 274 -22.82 18.46 -6.07
CA SER A 274 -22.88 17.01 -6.32
C SER A 274 -22.65 16.24 -5.01
N ALA A 275 -23.01 14.96 -4.96
CA ALA A 275 -22.74 14.12 -3.79
C ALA A 275 -21.23 14.10 -3.43
N ILE A 276 -20.36 14.09 -4.44
CA ILE A 276 -18.90 14.16 -4.27
C ILE A 276 -18.48 15.47 -3.59
N THR A 277 -19.12 16.59 -3.95
CA THR A 277 -18.85 17.91 -3.35
C THR A 277 -19.11 17.86 -1.84
N PHE A 278 -20.28 17.36 -1.43
CA PHE A 278 -20.62 17.23 -0.02
C PHE A 278 -19.77 16.20 0.72
N MET A 279 -19.37 15.11 0.07
CA MET A 279 -18.46 14.13 0.65
C MET A 279 -17.11 14.75 1.01
N TRP A 280 -16.54 15.61 0.15
CA TRP A 280 -15.29 16.30 0.46
C TRP A 280 -15.44 17.35 1.56
N LEU A 281 -16.57 18.07 1.59
CA LEU A 281 -16.87 19.00 2.69
C LEU A 281 -17.00 18.28 4.03
N ALA A 282 -17.69 17.14 4.03
CA ALA A 282 -17.81 16.30 5.21
C ALA A 282 -16.41 15.84 5.68
N ARG A 283 -15.58 15.30 4.79
CA ARG A 283 -14.20 14.90 5.11
C ARG A 283 -13.35 16.03 5.69
N CYS A 284 -13.51 17.25 5.16
CA CYS A 284 -12.82 18.43 5.65
C CYS A 284 -13.15 18.72 7.12
N CYS A 285 -14.36 18.39 7.58
CA CYS A 285 -14.77 18.59 8.97
C CYS A 285 -13.97 17.74 9.97
N ASN A 286 -13.33 16.64 9.55
CA ASN A 286 -12.44 15.87 10.42
C ASN A 286 -11.26 16.70 10.95
N GLN A 287 -10.87 17.77 10.25
CA GLN A 287 -9.71 18.60 10.61
C GLN A 287 -10.04 19.71 11.62
N ILE A 288 -11.32 19.98 11.88
CA ILE A 288 -11.74 21.00 12.85
C ILE A 288 -11.39 20.48 14.25
N LYS A 289 -10.59 21.21 15.03
CA LYS A 289 -10.19 20.74 16.38
C LYS A 289 -11.27 20.97 17.44
N ASP A 290 -12.04 22.04 17.29
CA ASP A 290 -13.06 22.43 18.27
C ASP A 290 -14.36 21.66 18.05
N ASP A 291 -14.80 20.91 19.06
CA ASP A 291 -15.98 20.04 19.00
C ASP A 291 -17.29 20.81 18.78
N THR A 292 -17.42 22.02 19.35
CA THR A 292 -18.61 22.86 19.21
C THR A 292 -18.74 23.39 17.79
N LEU A 293 -17.67 23.99 17.26
CA LEU A 293 -17.60 24.46 15.88
C LEU A 293 -17.79 23.31 14.89
N PHE A 294 -17.24 22.13 15.20
CA PHE A 294 -17.44 20.93 14.42
C PHE A 294 -18.92 20.55 14.31
N ALA A 295 -19.62 20.46 15.43
CA ALA A 295 -21.04 20.10 15.45
C ALA A 295 -21.90 21.10 14.65
N ASP A 296 -21.63 22.41 14.81
CA ASP A 296 -22.36 23.47 14.09
C ASP A 296 -22.07 23.44 12.59
N VAL A 297 -20.80 23.32 12.19
CA VAL A 297 -20.41 23.28 10.77
C VAL A 297 -20.96 22.02 10.10
N VAL A 298 -20.86 20.85 10.73
CA VAL A 298 -21.40 19.61 10.19
C VAL A 298 -22.92 19.69 10.08
N LYS A 299 -23.62 20.20 11.11
CA LYS A 299 -25.07 20.40 11.05
C LYS A 299 -25.48 21.29 9.87
N ASN A 300 -24.79 22.41 9.68
CA ASN A 300 -25.05 23.31 8.55
C ASN A 300 -24.79 22.63 7.19
N ILE A 301 -23.71 21.87 7.06
CA ILE A 301 -23.41 21.12 5.83
C ILE A 301 -24.51 20.07 5.57
N VAL A 302 -24.86 19.27 6.57
CA VAL A 302 -25.85 18.18 6.44
C VAL A 302 -27.24 18.73 6.09
N LEU A 303 -27.66 19.85 6.68
CA LEU A 303 -28.91 20.54 6.33
C LEU A 303 -28.89 21.12 4.91
N SER A 304 -27.72 21.57 4.43
CA SER A 304 -27.58 22.11 3.07
C SER A 304 -27.58 21.03 1.96
N VAL A 305 -27.53 19.74 2.30
CA VAL A 305 -27.50 18.65 1.32
C VAL A 305 -28.86 18.52 0.62
N PRO A 306 -28.94 18.69 -0.70
CA PRO A 306 -30.18 18.53 -1.45
C PRO A 306 -30.53 17.05 -1.60
N ARG A 307 -31.83 16.72 -1.69
CA ARG A 307 -32.35 15.35 -1.85
C ARG A 307 -31.65 14.53 -2.93
N ARG A 308 -31.34 15.14 -4.08
CA ARG A 308 -30.68 14.48 -5.22
C ARG A 308 -29.25 14.00 -4.93
N CYS A 309 -28.60 14.54 -3.90
CA CYS A 309 -27.21 14.25 -3.55
C CYS A 309 -27.08 13.30 -2.35
N CYS A 310 -28.21 12.88 -1.77
CA CYS A 310 -28.22 11.94 -0.68
C CYS A 310 -27.99 10.52 -1.22
N ASP A 311 -26.77 10.01 -1.06
CA ASP A 311 -26.39 8.64 -1.40
C ASP A 311 -25.88 7.86 -0.18
N GLU A 312 -25.80 6.54 -0.31
CA GLU A 312 -25.29 5.65 0.75
C GLU A 312 -23.89 6.08 1.19
N ARG A 313 -23.03 6.45 0.24
CA ARG A 313 -21.62 6.81 0.47
C ARG A 313 -21.47 8.08 1.30
N LEU A 314 -22.26 9.11 1.02
CA LEU A 314 -22.27 10.35 1.80
C LEU A 314 -22.71 10.07 3.25
N MET A 315 -23.74 9.24 3.44
CA MET A 315 -24.23 8.91 4.79
C MET A 315 -23.21 8.10 5.59
N ILE A 316 -22.51 7.15 4.95
CA ILE A 316 -21.38 6.45 5.58
C ILE A 316 -20.31 7.46 6.01
N GLU A 317 -19.97 8.40 5.14
CA GLU A 317 -18.92 9.38 5.44
C GLU A 317 -19.32 10.32 6.57
N ILE A 318 -20.56 10.81 6.59
CA ILE A 318 -21.12 11.60 7.70
C ILE A 318 -20.97 10.82 9.01
N CYS A 319 -21.43 9.57 9.07
CA CYS A 319 -21.31 8.78 10.30
C CYS A 319 -19.84 8.54 10.71
N LYS A 320 -18.93 8.30 9.76
CA LYS A 320 -17.49 8.13 10.04
C LYS A 320 -16.87 9.37 10.70
N ILE A 321 -17.29 10.57 10.30
CA ILE A 321 -16.74 11.81 10.83
C ILE A 321 -17.16 12.02 12.29
N TYR A 322 -18.37 11.61 12.67
CA TYR A 322 -18.77 11.58 14.08
C TYR A 322 -17.95 10.56 14.88
N LEU A 323 -17.68 9.38 14.28
CA LEU A 323 -16.91 8.32 14.93
C LEU A 323 -15.41 8.62 15.11
N SER A 324 -14.81 9.41 14.21
CA SER A 324 -13.38 9.75 14.26
C SER A 324 -12.97 10.56 15.50
N ARG A 325 -13.94 11.10 16.23
CA ARG A 325 -13.76 11.94 17.42
C ARG A 325 -13.48 11.12 18.68
N THR A 326 -12.23 10.71 18.87
CA THR A 326 -11.81 9.89 20.03
C THR A 326 -11.95 10.57 21.39
N GLN A 327 -11.95 11.91 21.44
CA GLN A 327 -11.97 12.67 22.70
C GLN A 327 -13.38 12.76 23.32
N ASN A 328 -14.44 12.74 22.49
CA ASN A 328 -15.79 13.01 22.94
C ASN A 328 -16.73 11.84 22.62
N LYS A 329 -16.97 11.00 23.63
CA LYS A 329 -17.82 9.82 23.52
C LYS A 329 -19.24 10.15 23.07
N ASN A 330 -19.77 11.32 23.40
CA ASN A 330 -21.13 11.69 23.01
C ASN A 330 -21.27 11.87 21.50
N ILE A 331 -20.29 12.52 20.86
CA ILE A 331 -20.26 12.72 19.40
C ILE A 331 -20.12 11.37 18.68
N GLN A 332 -19.30 10.45 19.22
CA GLN A 332 -19.19 9.09 18.68
C GLN A 332 -20.51 8.31 18.80
N LEU A 333 -21.23 8.45 19.92
CA LEU A 333 -22.55 7.85 20.09
C LEU A 333 -23.56 8.43 19.09
N GLU A 334 -23.50 9.73 18.76
CA GLU A 334 -24.32 10.33 17.70
C GLU A 334 -24.06 9.68 16.33
N GLY A 335 -22.80 9.38 16.02
CA GLY A 335 -22.42 8.63 14.82
C GLY A 335 -23.08 7.24 14.76
N LEU A 336 -23.09 6.51 15.88
CA LEU A 336 -23.79 5.22 15.97
C LEU A 336 -25.31 5.36 15.84
N VAL A 337 -25.92 6.40 16.42
CA VAL A 337 -27.34 6.69 16.23
C VAL A 337 -27.64 7.02 14.76
N GLY A 338 -26.73 7.73 14.08
CA GLY A 338 -26.80 7.98 12.64
C GLY A 338 -26.90 6.67 11.83
N PHE A 339 -26.12 5.66 12.18
CA PHE A 339 -26.21 4.35 11.52
C PHE A 339 -27.59 3.69 11.69
N HIS A 340 -28.19 3.74 12.88
CA HIS A 340 -29.55 3.24 13.11
C HIS A 340 -30.63 4.04 12.37
N LYS A 341 -30.42 5.35 12.21
CA LYS A 341 -31.33 6.24 11.48
C LYS A 341 -31.28 5.98 9.97
N TYR A 342 -30.09 5.83 9.39
CA TYR A 342 -29.92 5.81 7.93
C TYR A 342 -29.86 4.40 7.33
N PHE A 343 -29.41 3.38 8.06
CA PHE A 343 -29.22 2.03 7.54
C PHE A 343 -30.17 1.02 8.18
N ASP A 344 -30.48 -0.03 7.42
CA ASP A 344 -31.29 -1.18 7.85
C ASP A 344 -30.54 -2.05 8.88
N ILE A 345 -30.42 -1.50 10.09
CA ILE A 345 -29.90 -2.20 11.27
C ILE A 345 -31.09 -2.78 12.05
N PRO A 346 -30.99 -4.04 12.52
CA PRO A 346 -32.10 -4.71 13.19
C PRO A 346 -32.54 -3.96 14.45
N ALA A 347 -33.86 -3.79 14.62
CA ALA A 347 -34.45 -3.13 15.77
C ALA A 347 -34.17 -3.82 17.11
N GLU A 348 -33.79 -5.11 17.08
CA GLU A 348 -33.35 -5.90 18.24
C GLU A 348 -32.08 -5.32 18.92
N VAL A 349 -31.31 -4.50 18.19
CA VAL A 349 -30.15 -3.78 18.73
C VAL A 349 -30.59 -2.36 19.05
N THR A 350 -30.91 -2.08 20.32
CA THR A 350 -31.33 -0.74 20.74
C THR A 350 -30.23 0.30 20.47
N ALA A 351 -30.64 1.43 19.89
CA ALA A 351 -29.75 2.58 19.69
C ALA A 351 -29.15 3.05 21.03
N PRO A 352 -27.92 3.60 21.04
CA PRO A 352 -27.38 4.22 22.25
C PRO A 352 -28.27 5.37 22.74
N ASN A 353 -28.49 5.40 24.05
CA ASN A 353 -29.17 6.51 24.69
C ASN A 353 -28.24 7.72 24.63
N LEU A 354 -28.66 8.75 23.90
CA LEU A 354 -27.95 10.02 23.88
C LEU A 354 -28.41 10.88 25.06
N PRO A 355 -27.48 11.56 25.76
CA PRO A 355 -27.82 12.46 26.85
C PRO A 355 -28.44 13.80 26.41
N THR A 356 -28.45 14.12 25.11
CA THR A 356 -28.98 15.40 24.57
C THR A 356 -29.55 15.23 23.15
N GLU A 357 -30.43 16.17 22.75
CA GLU A 357 -31.12 16.22 21.46
C GLU A 357 -30.18 15.98 20.27
N THR A 358 -30.50 15.00 19.43
CA THR A 358 -29.63 14.60 18.31
C THR A 358 -29.46 15.72 17.29
N THR A 359 -28.22 16.04 16.94
CA THR A 359 -27.84 16.98 15.87
C THR A 359 -28.21 16.48 14.46
N LEU A 360 -28.34 15.16 14.28
CA LEU A 360 -28.56 14.53 12.98
C LEU A 360 -30.04 14.52 12.53
N PRO A 361 -30.37 15.07 11.34
CA PRO A 361 -31.73 15.09 10.82
C PRO A 361 -32.23 13.68 10.45
N GLY A 362 -33.55 13.50 10.50
CA GLY A 362 -34.19 12.24 10.08
C GLY A 362 -34.23 12.10 8.55
N LEU A 363 -34.43 10.86 8.07
CA LEU A 363 -34.58 10.55 6.64
C LEU A 363 -35.69 11.36 5.93
N SER A 364 -36.71 11.79 6.69
CA SER A 364 -37.79 12.65 6.22
C SER A 364 -37.29 13.99 5.67
N HIS A 365 -36.19 14.53 6.20
CA HIS A 365 -35.58 15.78 5.71
C HIS A 365 -35.21 15.69 4.22
N TRP A 366 -34.72 14.53 3.78
CA TRP A 366 -34.37 14.30 2.37
C TRP A 366 -35.48 13.60 1.59
N GLY A 367 -36.69 13.46 2.15
CA GLY A 367 -37.82 12.78 1.50
C GLY A 367 -37.51 11.33 1.13
N LEU A 368 -36.68 10.64 1.93
CA LEU A 368 -36.42 9.21 1.78
C LEU A 368 -37.36 8.45 2.73
N SER A 369 -38.13 7.52 2.16
CA SER A 369 -39.06 6.66 2.92
C SER A 369 -38.41 5.37 3.40
N THR A 370 -37.32 4.94 2.75
CA THR A 370 -36.62 3.70 3.05
C THR A 370 -35.19 3.94 3.54
N LYS A 371 -34.75 3.09 4.47
CA LYS A 371 -33.36 3.04 4.95
C LYS A 371 -32.46 2.41 3.88
N PHE A 372 -31.19 2.76 3.89
CA PHE A 372 -30.18 2.15 3.01
C PHE A 372 -29.86 0.72 3.46
N SER A 373 -29.55 -0.15 2.50
CA SER A 373 -29.15 -1.53 2.80
C SER A 373 -27.81 -1.58 3.52
N THR A 374 -27.70 -2.38 4.58
CA THR A 374 -26.43 -2.56 5.31
C THR A 374 -25.43 -3.33 4.45
N THR A 375 -24.34 -2.66 4.06
CA THR A 375 -23.20 -3.26 3.36
C THR A 375 -22.14 -3.77 4.34
N SER A 376 -21.23 -4.63 3.89
CA SER A 376 -20.12 -5.15 4.72
C SER A 376 -19.30 -4.02 5.35
N GLN A 377 -19.04 -2.95 4.57
CA GLN A 377 -18.30 -1.79 5.04
C GLN A 377 -19.02 -1.08 6.20
N VAL A 378 -20.34 -0.88 6.10
CA VAL A 378 -21.15 -0.29 7.17
C VAL A 378 -21.06 -1.12 8.45
N LEU A 379 -21.16 -2.43 8.31
CA LEU A 379 -21.09 -3.38 9.42
C LEU A 379 -19.71 -3.34 10.10
N ASP A 380 -18.62 -3.35 9.34
CA ASP A 380 -17.25 -3.27 9.86
C ASP A 380 -17.01 -1.97 10.62
N ILE A 381 -17.40 -0.83 10.05
CA ILE A 381 -17.26 0.48 10.71
C ILE A 381 -18.06 0.53 12.01
N TYR A 382 -19.31 0.06 11.97
CA TYR A 382 -20.18 0.05 13.14
C TYR A 382 -19.63 -0.83 14.27
N LEU A 383 -19.12 -2.02 13.92
CA LEU A 383 -18.53 -2.95 14.88
C LEU A 383 -17.23 -2.38 15.47
N ASN A 384 -16.33 -1.83 14.66
CA ASN A 384 -15.11 -1.22 15.18
C ASN A 384 -15.42 -0.06 16.14
N ALA A 385 -16.41 0.79 15.79
CA ALA A 385 -16.88 1.84 16.68
C ALA A 385 -17.50 1.32 18.00
N CYS A 386 -18.24 0.21 17.95
CA CYS A 386 -18.76 -0.41 19.17
C CYS A 386 -17.64 -0.95 20.06
N PHE A 387 -16.55 -1.45 19.46
CA PHE A 387 -15.37 -1.91 20.19
C PHE A 387 -14.66 -0.74 20.88
N ASP A 388 -14.42 0.37 20.16
CA ASP A 388 -13.77 1.57 20.68
C ASP A 388 -14.57 2.22 21.82
N LEU A 389 -15.90 2.17 21.76
CA LEU A 389 -16.80 2.68 22.80
C LEU A 389 -17.03 1.70 23.97
N GLY A 390 -16.49 0.46 23.89
CA GLY A 390 -16.70 -0.58 24.91
C GLY A 390 -18.12 -1.16 24.95
N LEU A 391 -18.92 -0.97 23.88
CA LEU A 391 -20.29 -1.48 23.76
C LEU A 391 -20.31 -2.94 23.28
N LEU A 392 -19.55 -3.81 23.95
CA LEU A 392 -19.25 -5.18 23.52
C LEU A 392 -20.52 -6.03 23.31
N LYS A 393 -21.45 -5.98 24.28
CA LYS A 393 -22.74 -6.69 24.26
C LYS A 393 -23.55 -6.45 22.99
N ARG A 394 -23.50 -5.21 22.51
CA ARG A 394 -24.25 -4.78 21.32
C ARG A 394 -23.56 -5.26 20.06
N GLY A 395 -22.23 -5.17 20.01
CA GLY A 395 -21.42 -5.74 18.93
C GLY A 395 -21.68 -7.23 18.75
N ILE A 396 -21.71 -8.00 19.85
CA ILE A 396 -21.96 -9.45 19.82
C ILE A 396 -23.37 -9.77 19.29
N LYS A 397 -24.41 -9.10 19.81
CA LYS A 397 -25.79 -9.31 19.34
C LYS A 397 -25.95 -9.03 17.86
N LEU A 398 -25.37 -7.93 17.40
CA LEU A 398 -25.46 -7.51 16.00
C LEU A 398 -24.70 -8.47 15.09
N ALA A 399 -23.47 -8.85 15.45
CA ALA A 399 -22.70 -9.82 14.68
C ALA A 399 -23.43 -11.17 14.57
N ASN A 400 -24.01 -11.67 15.67
CA ASN A 400 -24.81 -12.89 15.68
C ASN A 400 -26.01 -12.82 14.73
N TYR A 401 -26.74 -11.70 14.72
CA TYR A 401 -27.86 -11.50 13.81
C TYR A 401 -27.43 -11.62 12.35
N PHE A 402 -26.33 -10.96 11.97
CA PHE A 402 -25.86 -10.98 10.58
C PHE A 402 -25.29 -12.34 10.17
N ILE A 403 -24.62 -13.06 11.08
CA ILE A 403 -24.17 -14.43 10.83
C ILE A 403 -25.37 -15.37 10.57
N GLN A 404 -26.46 -15.22 11.33
CA GLN A 404 -27.64 -16.09 11.19
C GLN A 404 -28.49 -15.75 9.96
N LYS A 405 -28.79 -14.45 9.72
CA LYS A 405 -29.78 -14.04 8.73
C LYS A 405 -29.18 -13.61 7.38
N LYS A 406 -27.96 -13.08 7.35
CA LYS A 406 -27.33 -12.56 6.11
C LYS A 406 -25.82 -12.88 6.07
N PRO A 407 -25.41 -14.17 6.03
CA PRO A 407 -24.01 -14.57 6.11
C PRO A 407 -23.17 -14.06 4.93
N ALA A 408 -23.78 -13.74 3.79
CA ALA A 408 -23.09 -13.20 2.61
C ALA A 408 -22.32 -11.88 2.90
N ILE A 409 -22.84 -11.06 3.81
CA ILE A 409 -22.29 -9.73 4.15
C ILE A 409 -21.09 -9.83 5.10
N VAL A 410 -20.93 -10.96 5.79
CA VAL A 410 -19.86 -11.16 6.78
C VAL A 410 -18.54 -11.47 6.07
N ASP A 411 -17.63 -10.50 6.10
CA ASP A 411 -16.25 -10.60 5.63
C ASP A 411 -15.31 -11.13 6.72
N MET A 412 -14.08 -11.50 6.34
CA MET A 412 -13.06 -12.00 7.28
C MET A 412 -12.77 -11.01 8.41
N ASN A 413 -12.70 -9.71 8.09
CA ASN A 413 -12.42 -8.66 9.07
C ASN A 413 -13.52 -8.58 10.13
N ILE A 414 -14.78 -8.64 9.70
CA ILE A 414 -15.96 -8.63 10.58
C ILE A 414 -15.93 -9.84 11.51
N PHE A 415 -15.56 -10.99 10.99
CA PHE A 415 -15.38 -12.20 11.79
C PHE A 415 -14.25 -12.06 12.82
N HIS A 416 -13.11 -11.46 12.44
CA HIS A 416 -12.02 -11.17 13.37
C HIS A 416 -12.43 -10.19 14.46
N THR A 417 -13.14 -9.12 14.12
CA THR A 417 -13.70 -8.17 15.09
C THR A 417 -14.70 -8.86 16.01
N TYR A 418 -15.52 -9.78 15.49
CA TYR A 418 -16.45 -10.58 16.29
C TYR A 418 -15.73 -11.49 17.31
N LEU A 419 -14.67 -12.19 16.91
CA LEU A 419 -13.86 -12.97 17.85
C LEU A 419 -13.23 -12.08 18.93
N ARG A 420 -12.73 -10.88 18.56
CA ARG A 420 -12.21 -9.92 19.54
C ARG A 420 -13.26 -9.47 20.54
N PHE A 421 -14.51 -9.28 20.11
CA PHE A 421 -15.62 -8.97 21.01
C PHE A 421 -15.82 -10.07 22.06
N ILE A 422 -15.94 -11.34 21.65
CA ILE A 422 -16.11 -12.48 22.55
C ILE A 422 -14.96 -12.57 23.56
N ILE A 423 -13.72 -12.46 23.06
CA ILE A 423 -12.50 -12.48 23.89
C ILE A 423 -12.54 -11.35 24.92
N SER A 424 -13.02 -10.15 24.54
CA SER A 424 -13.10 -9.00 25.44
C SER A 424 -14.21 -9.11 26.49
N GLU A 425 -15.38 -9.63 26.14
CA GLU A 425 -16.57 -9.62 27.00
C GLU A 425 -16.64 -10.81 27.98
N HIS A 426 -16.32 -12.02 27.52
CA HIS A 426 -16.51 -13.25 28.29
C HIS A 426 -15.18 -13.99 28.54
N PRO A 427 -14.25 -13.42 29.33
CA PRO A 427 -12.90 -13.98 29.45
C PRO A 427 -12.83 -15.34 30.16
N THR A 428 -13.92 -15.81 30.78
CA THR A 428 -14.00 -17.11 31.47
C THR A 428 -14.54 -18.23 30.60
N ASN A 429 -15.29 -17.91 29.53
CA ASN A 429 -15.94 -18.88 28.64
C ASN A 429 -15.61 -18.63 27.15
N CYS A 430 -14.62 -17.77 26.87
CA CYS A 430 -14.34 -17.33 25.51
C CYS A 430 -13.93 -18.47 24.58
N ILE A 431 -13.28 -19.53 25.07
CA ILE A 431 -12.88 -20.66 24.23
C ILE A 431 -14.11 -21.34 23.62
N ASN A 432 -15.11 -21.69 24.44
CA ASN A 432 -16.31 -22.41 23.99
C ASN A 432 -17.07 -21.60 22.93
N GLU A 433 -17.30 -20.32 23.23
CA GLU A 433 -18.04 -19.43 22.33
C GLU A 433 -17.27 -19.17 21.03
N CYS A 434 -15.95 -18.97 21.09
CA CYS A 434 -15.14 -18.82 19.89
C CYS A 434 -15.09 -20.09 19.03
N LEU A 435 -15.01 -21.27 19.65
CA LEU A 435 -15.02 -22.55 18.93
C LEU A 435 -16.38 -22.84 18.28
N GLU A 436 -17.48 -22.57 18.98
CA GLU A 436 -18.83 -22.69 18.40
C GLU A 436 -19.01 -21.78 17.19
N VAL A 437 -18.59 -20.52 17.32
CA VAL A 437 -18.66 -19.53 16.25
C VAL A 437 -17.80 -19.95 15.06
N TYR A 438 -16.60 -20.48 15.33
CA TYR A 438 -15.72 -21.01 14.30
C TYR A 438 -16.34 -22.21 13.57
N GLN A 439 -16.93 -23.16 14.28
CA GLN A 439 -17.63 -24.31 13.69
C GLN A 439 -18.85 -23.91 12.86
N LYS A 440 -19.66 -22.94 13.35
CA LYS A 440 -20.79 -22.38 12.60
C LYS A 440 -20.34 -21.73 11.30
N MET A 441 -19.17 -21.10 11.27
CA MET A 441 -18.66 -20.46 10.07
C MET A 441 -18.02 -21.46 9.09
N ASP A 442 -17.37 -22.50 9.59
CA ASP A 442 -16.84 -23.61 8.78
C ASP A 442 -17.97 -24.39 8.09
N THR A 443 -19.08 -24.64 8.77
CA THR A 443 -20.26 -25.33 8.20
C THR A 443 -20.97 -24.50 7.13
N MET A 444 -20.85 -23.17 7.16
CA MET A 444 -21.39 -22.26 6.14
C MET A 444 -20.56 -22.19 4.85
N GLY A 445 -19.49 -23.00 4.72
CA GLY A 445 -18.73 -23.15 3.47
C GLY A 445 -17.80 -21.98 3.13
N LYS A 446 -17.73 -20.94 3.97
CA LYS A 446 -16.72 -19.88 3.88
C LYS A 446 -15.48 -20.32 4.67
N ARG A 447 -14.40 -20.71 3.97
CA ARG A 447 -13.13 -21.08 4.62
C ARG A 447 -12.47 -19.85 5.26
N PHE A 448 -12.83 -19.54 6.51
CA PHE A 448 -12.23 -18.46 7.31
C PHE A 448 -10.94 -18.89 8.04
N SER A 449 -10.26 -19.93 7.55
CA SER A 449 -9.02 -20.48 8.11
C SER A 449 -7.79 -19.63 7.74
N SER A 450 -7.81 -18.35 8.10
CA SER A 450 -6.64 -17.47 7.97
C SER A 450 -5.69 -17.67 9.15
N LYS A 451 -4.39 -17.43 8.94
CA LYS A 451 -3.40 -17.43 10.05
C LYS A 451 -3.80 -16.49 11.20
N HIS A 452 -4.42 -15.35 10.88
CA HIS A 452 -4.88 -14.40 11.90
C HIS A 452 -6.03 -14.97 12.74
N THR A 453 -6.95 -15.71 12.12
CA THR A 453 -8.03 -16.41 12.84
C THR A 453 -7.48 -17.37 13.89
N LEU A 454 -6.47 -18.16 13.52
CA LEU A 454 -5.83 -19.12 14.42
C LEU A 454 -5.14 -18.39 15.59
N VAL A 455 -4.42 -17.30 15.30
CA VAL A 455 -3.81 -16.46 16.34
C VAL A 455 -4.85 -15.89 17.32
N LEU A 456 -6.01 -15.42 16.84
CA LEU A 456 -7.08 -14.93 17.71
C LEU A 456 -7.67 -16.04 18.58
N LEU A 457 -7.80 -17.26 18.06
CA LEU A 457 -8.23 -18.41 18.86
C LEU A 457 -7.20 -18.74 19.94
N TYR A 458 -5.91 -18.77 19.62
CA TYR A 458 -4.85 -18.94 20.64
C TYR A 458 -4.84 -17.79 21.66
N GLU A 459 -5.16 -16.57 21.25
CA GLU A 459 -5.33 -15.44 22.17
C GLU A 459 -6.52 -15.65 23.11
N ALA A 460 -7.64 -16.22 22.63
CA ALA A 460 -8.77 -16.63 23.47
C ALA A 460 -8.33 -17.68 24.51
N PHE A 461 -7.61 -18.72 24.09
CA PHE A 461 -7.05 -19.73 25.00
C PHE A 461 -6.13 -19.12 26.04
N LYS A 462 -5.22 -18.23 25.63
CA LYS A 462 -4.30 -17.51 26.52
C LYS A 462 -5.04 -16.63 27.53
N LYS A 463 -6.10 -15.96 27.11
CA LYS A 463 -6.85 -15.06 27.99
C LYS A 463 -7.64 -15.82 29.04
N GLN A 464 -8.23 -16.95 28.67
CA GLN A 464 -8.93 -17.83 29.60
C GLN A 464 -7.97 -18.51 30.59
N SER A 465 -6.78 -18.95 30.14
CA SER A 465 -5.78 -19.56 31.03
C SER A 465 -5.16 -18.60 32.05
N ASN A 466 -5.20 -17.29 31.78
CA ASN A 466 -4.77 -16.27 32.75
C ASN A 466 -5.80 -16.02 33.88
N LYS A 467 -7.02 -16.55 33.78
CA LYS A 467 -8.05 -16.29 34.79
C LYS A 467 -7.93 -17.23 35.97
N HIS A 468 -7.72 -16.64 37.15
CA HIS A 468 -7.61 -17.36 38.41
C HIS A 468 -8.81 -18.27 38.73
N SER A 469 -10.02 -17.90 38.29
CA SER A 469 -11.23 -18.72 38.44
C SER A 469 -11.17 -20.05 37.68
N VAL A 470 -10.38 -20.11 36.60
CA VAL A 470 -10.14 -21.33 35.82
C VAL A 470 -9.03 -22.14 36.47
N ASN A 471 -7.91 -21.51 36.85
CA ASN A 471 -6.75 -22.19 37.43
C ASN A 471 -7.01 -22.81 38.81
N LYS A 472 -8.06 -22.35 39.51
CA LYS A 472 -8.48 -22.92 40.79
C LYS A 472 -9.16 -24.29 40.66
N ASP A 473 -9.73 -24.62 39.51
CA ASP A 473 -10.58 -25.78 39.31
C ASP A 473 -9.91 -26.79 38.36
N SER A 474 -9.50 -27.95 38.88
CA SER A 474 -8.76 -28.98 38.13
C SER A 474 -9.55 -29.44 36.91
N VAL A 475 -10.87 -29.59 37.03
CA VAL A 475 -11.73 -30.07 35.94
C VAL A 475 -11.75 -29.06 34.80
N LYS A 476 -11.81 -27.77 35.11
CA LYS A 476 -11.80 -26.71 34.07
C LYS A 476 -10.45 -26.64 33.37
N VAL A 477 -9.35 -26.77 34.10
CA VAL A 477 -8.00 -26.84 33.52
C VAL A 477 -7.90 -28.01 32.53
N ASP A 478 -8.36 -29.19 32.92
CA ASP A 478 -8.33 -30.38 32.07
C ASP A 478 -9.22 -30.25 30.83
N THR A 479 -10.41 -29.64 30.96
CA THR A 479 -11.29 -29.37 29.81
C THR A 479 -10.63 -28.41 28.82
N VAL A 480 -9.96 -27.34 29.28
CA VAL A 480 -9.28 -26.37 28.40
C VAL A 480 -8.11 -27.02 27.66
N ILE A 481 -7.31 -27.86 28.34
CA ILE A 481 -6.21 -28.60 27.71
C ILE A 481 -6.74 -29.56 26.65
N THR A 482 -7.84 -30.25 26.94
CA THR A 482 -8.44 -31.22 26.02
C THR A 482 -9.00 -30.50 24.78
N GLN A 483 -9.68 -29.37 24.95
CA GLN A 483 -10.15 -28.52 23.85
C GLN A 483 -9.01 -27.97 22.99
N LEU A 484 -7.88 -27.61 23.62
CA LEU A 484 -6.69 -27.15 22.89
C LEU A 484 -6.12 -28.26 22.01
N ILE A 485 -5.99 -29.48 22.54
CA ILE A 485 -5.49 -30.65 21.82
C ILE A 485 -6.43 -31.01 20.65
N GLU A 486 -7.74 -31.08 20.89
CA GLU A 486 -8.74 -31.37 19.85
C GLU A 486 -8.76 -30.31 18.74
N PHE A 487 -8.60 -29.04 19.11
CA PHE A 487 -8.53 -27.94 18.16
C PHE A 487 -7.31 -28.07 17.23
N ILE A 488 -6.12 -28.32 17.79
CA ILE A 488 -4.90 -28.50 17.00
C ILE A 488 -5.01 -29.73 16.11
N GLU A 489 -5.51 -30.85 16.64
CA GLU A 489 -5.69 -32.10 15.90
C GLU A 489 -6.71 -32.02 14.75
N SER A 490 -7.69 -31.13 14.84
CA SER A 490 -8.73 -30.99 13.82
C SER A 490 -8.36 -29.98 12.73
N LYS A 491 -7.49 -29.00 13.01
CA LYS A 491 -7.27 -27.86 12.09
C LYS A 491 -5.82 -27.63 11.67
N GLU A 492 -4.84 -27.94 12.51
CA GLU A 492 -3.44 -27.62 12.24
C GLU A 492 -2.53 -28.84 12.10
N ALA A 493 -2.94 -29.99 12.65
CA ALA A 493 -2.11 -31.19 12.61
C ALA A 493 -1.83 -31.65 11.17
N ILE A 494 -0.55 -31.79 10.87
CA ILE A 494 -0.06 -32.33 9.60
C ILE A 494 -0.10 -33.85 9.71
N MET A 495 -0.81 -34.49 8.79
CA MET A 495 -0.83 -35.95 8.68
C MET A 495 0.48 -36.40 8.04
N ILE A 496 1.36 -37.03 8.81
CA ILE A 496 2.57 -37.66 8.29
C ILE A 496 2.33 -39.16 8.32
N SER A 497 2.39 -39.79 7.15
CA SER A 497 2.33 -41.24 7.03
C SER A 497 3.72 -41.80 7.29
N ASP A 498 3.95 -42.33 8.49
CA ASP A 498 5.14 -43.12 8.75
C ASP A 498 4.75 -44.60 8.87
N LYS A 499 5.15 -45.35 7.84
CA LYS A 499 5.20 -46.81 7.63
C LYS A 499 4.10 -47.75 8.13
N ASP A 500 3.04 -47.30 8.80
CA ASP A 500 1.73 -47.97 9.01
C ASP A 500 0.82 -47.22 10.01
N THR A 501 1.29 -46.12 10.63
CA THR A 501 0.47 -45.31 11.53
C THR A 501 0.27 -43.89 10.98
N LYS A 502 -0.98 -43.45 10.93
CA LYS A 502 -1.34 -42.07 10.59
C LYS A 502 -1.14 -41.19 11.83
N ILE A 503 0.04 -40.59 11.98
CA ILE A 503 0.34 -39.72 13.13
C ILE A 503 0.02 -38.27 12.76
N LYS A 504 -0.74 -37.61 13.64
CA LYS A 504 -1.08 -36.19 13.57
C LYS A 504 0.01 -35.36 14.26
N VAL A 505 0.81 -34.65 13.49
CA VAL A 505 1.96 -33.89 14.00
C VAL A 505 1.64 -32.41 14.11
N TYR A 506 2.03 -31.79 15.22
CA TYR A 506 1.74 -30.38 15.48
C TYR A 506 2.78 -29.47 14.81
N PRO A 507 2.39 -28.36 14.18
CA PRO A 507 3.32 -27.41 13.59
C PRO A 507 4.22 -26.75 14.65
N ARG A 508 5.49 -26.48 14.30
CA ARG A 508 6.48 -25.74 15.13
C ARG A 508 5.91 -24.48 15.81
N LYS A 509 5.25 -23.63 15.01
CA LYS A 509 4.75 -22.32 15.47
C LYS A 509 3.63 -22.44 16.52
N THR A 510 2.93 -23.57 16.53
CA THR A 510 1.84 -23.88 17.44
C THR A 510 2.35 -24.14 18.86
N TRP A 511 3.50 -24.80 18.99
CA TRP A 511 4.11 -25.13 20.29
C TRP A 511 4.41 -23.91 21.16
N LYS A 512 4.79 -22.77 20.55
CA LYS A 512 4.96 -21.50 21.27
C LYS A 512 3.69 -21.08 22.01
N PHE A 513 2.54 -21.21 21.37
CA PHE A 513 1.26 -20.85 21.98
C PHE A 513 0.85 -21.89 23.03
N VAL A 514 1.02 -23.18 22.72
CA VAL A 514 0.68 -24.30 23.60
C VAL A 514 1.42 -24.21 24.93
N PHE A 515 2.74 -24.07 24.92
CA PHE A 515 3.53 -23.96 26.16
C PHE A 515 3.19 -22.72 26.95
N HIS A 516 2.90 -21.60 26.28
CA HIS A 516 2.47 -20.39 26.98
C HIS A 516 1.10 -20.55 27.66
N ILE A 517 0.14 -21.18 27.00
CA ILE A 517 -1.18 -21.47 27.57
C ILE A 517 -1.04 -22.46 28.74
N PHE A 518 -0.24 -23.52 28.55
CA PHE A 518 0.01 -24.53 29.56
C PHE A 518 0.65 -23.94 30.83
N ASN A 519 1.70 -23.13 30.69
CA ASN A 519 2.35 -22.48 31.82
C ASN A 519 1.38 -21.58 32.61
N ASN A 520 0.48 -20.87 31.91
CA ASN A 520 -0.53 -20.04 32.58
C ASN A 520 -1.52 -20.91 33.38
N LEU A 521 -1.95 -22.06 32.85
CA LEU A 521 -2.82 -23.01 33.55
C LEU A 521 -2.11 -23.67 34.73
N ASN A 522 -0.82 -23.98 34.60
CA ASN A 522 -0.03 -24.64 35.64
C ASN A 522 0.44 -23.71 36.78
N THR A 523 0.10 -22.43 36.75
CA THR A 523 0.46 -21.47 37.82
C THR A 523 0.00 -21.88 39.22
N CYS A 524 -1.04 -22.71 39.33
CA CYS A 524 -1.53 -23.24 40.61
C CYS A 524 -1.16 -24.72 40.86
N GLY A 525 -0.36 -25.35 39.98
CA GLY A 525 0.10 -26.74 40.11
C GLY A 525 -1.01 -27.80 40.04
N LYS A 526 -2.19 -27.45 39.50
CA LYS A 526 -3.39 -28.31 39.46
C LYS A 526 -3.54 -29.11 38.18
N VAL A 527 -2.54 -29.12 37.30
CA VAL A 527 -2.59 -29.93 36.08
C VAL A 527 -2.34 -31.40 36.45
N GLY A 528 -3.26 -32.28 36.05
CA GLY A 528 -3.13 -33.72 36.25
C GLY A 528 -1.96 -34.31 35.45
N ILE A 529 -1.25 -35.26 36.06
CA ILE A 529 -0.06 -35.93 35.48
C ILE A 529 -0.39 -36.53 34.10
N GLU A 530 -1.57 -37.12 33.93
CA GLU A 530 -2.03 -37.72 32.67
C GLU A 530 -2.02 -36.73 31.49
N LYS A 531 -2.34 -35.45 31.74
CA LYS A 531 -2.38 -34.42 30.71
C LYS A 531 -1.00 -33.87 30.39
N GLU A 532 -0.11 -33.79 31.37
CA GLU A 532 1.31 -33.45 31.15
C GLU A 532 2.00 -34.51 30.32
N GLU A 533 1.74 -35.78 30.60
CA GLU A 533 2.23 -36.92 29.82
C GLU A 533 1.68 -36.94 28.40
N LEU A 534 0.38 -36.65 28.23
CA LEU A 534 -0.23 -36.54 26.90
C LEU A 534 0.43 -35.43 26.07
N LEU A 535 0.69 -34.27 26.68
CA LEU A 535 1.36 -33.16 26.02
C LEU A 535 2.80 -33.54 25.63
N LEU A 536 3.54 -34.18 26.54
CA LEU A 536 4.89 -34.67 26.29
C LEU A 536 4.92 -35.68 25.14
N LYS A 537 3.98 -36.63 25.11
CA LYS A 537 3.86 -37.60 24.02
C LYS A 537 3.68 -36.92 22.66
N LYS A 538 2.79 -35.92 22.57
CA LYS A 538 2.57 -35.13 21.34
C LYS A 538 3.80 -34.32 20.92
N PHE A 539 4.56 -33.81 21.88
CA PHE A 539 5.82 -33.12 21.60
C PHE A 539 6.85 -34.08 21.01
N ILE A 540 6.98 -35.27 21.60
CA ILE A 540 7.90 -36.30 21.12
C ILE A 540 7.50 -36.79 19.72
N GLU A 541 6.21 -36.99 19.44
CA GLU A 541 5.71 -37.29 18.08
C GLU A 541 6.11 -36.19 17.08
N SER A 542 6.11 -34.93 17.51
CA SER A 542 6.56 -33.80 16.70
C SER A 542 8.08 -33.76 16.50
N LEU A 543 8.87 -34.12 17.50
CA LEU A 543 10.33 -34.29 17.37
C LEU A 543 10.69 -35.37 16.34
N LYS A 544 10.04 -36.54 16.40
CA LYS A 544 10.30 -37.66 15.49
C LYS A 544 10.09 -37.30 14.02
N SER A 545 9.08 -36.48 13.74
CA SER A 545 8.73 -36.06 12.38
C SER A 545 9.77 -35.19 11.66
N GLY A 546 10.84 -34.77 12.34
CA GLY A 546 11.84 -33.85 11.79
C GLY A 546 11.39 -32.38 11.80
N GLN A 547 10.28 -32.08 12.49
CA GLN A 547 9.86 -30.70 12.71
C GLN A 547 10.79 -29.91 13.64
N PHE A 548 11.87 -30.44 14.18
CA PHE A 548 12.84 -29.62 14.93
C PHE A 548 14.25 -29.67 14.32
N ASP A 549 14.39 -30.27 13.14
CA ASP A 549 15.68 -30.39 12.46
C ASP A 549 16.19 -29.00 12.04
N ILE A 550 17.45 -28.69 12.38
CA ILE A 550 18.10 -27.38 12.23
C ILE A 550 18.20 -26.97 10.76
N ALA A 551 18.34 -27.94 9.85
CA ALA A 551 18.37 -27.71 8.40
C ALA A 551 17.12 -26.99 7.86
N ASN A 552 16.00 -27.12 8.57
CA ASN A 552 14.71 -26.55 8.18
C ASN A 552 14.38 -25.24 8.92
N ILE A 553 15.26 -24.73 9.79
CA ILE A 553 15.00 -23.55 10.63
C ILE A 553 15.79 -22.33 10.10
N PRO A 554 15.11 -21.22 9.73
CA PRO A 554 15.81 -19.99 9.42
C PRO A 554 16.42 -19.39 10.70
N LYS A 555 17.64 -18.83 10.61
CA LYS A 555 18.36 -18.22 11.76
C LYS A 555 17.54 -17.22 12.57
N ALA A 556 16.59 -16.52 11.95
CA ALA A 556 15.70 -15.58 12.62
C ALA A 556 14.72 -16.24 13.62
N GLU A 557 14.43 -17.54 13.47
CA GLU A 557 13.50 -18.28 14.31
C GLU A 557 14.19 -19.07 15.45
N TYR A 558 15.54 -19.07 15.52
CA TYR A 558 16.32 -19.76 16.57
C TYR A 558 15.92 -19.39 18.01
N PRO A 559 15.63 -18.12 18.36
CA PRO A 559 15.18 -17.79 19.72
C PRO A 559 13.83 -18.43 20.09
N THR A 560 12.97 -18.66 19.10
CA THR A 560 11.64 -19.26 19.33
C THR A 560 11.77 -20.75 19.57
N GLU A 561 12.63 -21.43 18.82
CA GLU A 561 12.90 -22.87 19.00
C GLU A 561 13.62 -23.14 20.32
N LYS A 562 14.61 -22.30 20.67
CA LYS A 562 15.25 -22.34 21.98
C LYS A 562 14.23 -22.22 23.12
N TYR A 563 13.25 -21.32 23.00
CA TYR A 563 12.18 -21.20 23.99
C TYR A 563 11.35 -22.49 24.10
N ILE A 564 10.94 -23.07 22.96
CA ILE A 564 10.14 -24.30 22.93
C ILE A 564 10.89 -25.46 23.62
N GLU A 565 12.15 -25.68 23.26
CA GLU A 565 12.95 -26.77 23.83
C GLU A 565 13.25 -26.59 25.33
N LEU A 566 13.49 -25.34 25.77
CA LEU A 566 13.67 -25.03 27.18
C LEU A 566 12.40 -25.26 28.00
N GLU A 567 11.23 -24.89 27.48
CA GLU A 567 9.96 -25.17 28.18
C GLU A 567 9.67 -26.68 28.23
N THR A 568 10.00 -27.45 27.20
CA THR A 568 9.93 -28.92 27.27
C THR A 568 10.86 -29.48 28.36
N VAL A 569 12.09 -28.97 28.47
CA VAL A 569 13.02 -29.40 29.52
C VAL A 569 12.46 -29.11 30.92
N ARG A 570 11.73 -28.00 31.10
CA ARG A 570 11.02 -27.69 32.35
C ARG A 570 9.87 -28.66 32.60
N LEU A 571 9.03 -28.90 31.60
CA LEU A 571 7.92 -29.87 31.70
C LEU A 571 8.43 -31.27 32.09
N ILE A 572 9.53 -31.73 31.48
CA ILE A 572 10.17 -33.00 31.86
C ILE A 572 10.64 -32.97 33.31
N GLY A 573 11.20 -31.85 33.77
CA GLY A 573 11.55 -31.63 35.18
C GLY A 573 10.34 -31.77 36.11
N ASP A 574 9.25 -31.09 35.80
CA ASP A 574 8.03 -31.12 36.61
C ASP A 574 7.42 -32.53 36.70
N ILE A 575 7.38 -33.27 35.58
CA ILE A 575 6.93 -34.67 35.55
C ILE A 575 7.85 -35.55 36.39
N MET A 576 9.17 -35.34 36.32
CA MET A 576 10.14 -36.10 37.11
C MET A 576 10.04 -35.81 38.61
N ASP A 577 9.73 -34.58 39.00
CA ASP A 577 9.58 -34.18 40.41
C ASP A 577 8.31 -34.80 40.99
N LYS A 578 7.22 -34.90 40.20
CA LYS A 578 5.98 -35.61 40.59
C LYS A 578 6.14 -37.14 40.62
N LEU A 579 7.09 -37.69 39.89
CA LEU A 579 7.52 -39.08 39.99
C LEU A 579 8.46 -39.24 41.22
N GLU A 580 7.95 -38.95 42.41
CA GLU A 580 8.68 -39.16 43.66
C GLU A 580 8.90 -40.65 43.90
N LEU A 581 10.16 -41.08 43.80
CA LEU A 581 10.64 -42.33 44.35
C LEU A 581 11.20 -41.98 45.73
N SER A 582 10.53 -42.41 46.79
CA SER A 582 11.06 -42.36 48.15
C SER A 582 12.43 -43.06 48.18
N ASP A 583 13.49 -42.29 48.40
CA ASP A 583 14.85 -42.71 48.74
C ASP A 583 15.41 -43.95 48.01
N ILE A 584 15.50 -43.91 46.67
CA ILE A 584 16.34 -44.86 45.92
C ILE A 584 17.51 -44.11 45.30
N LYS A 585 18.41 -43.64 46.17
CA LYS A 585 19.82 -43.59 45.80
C LYS A 585 20.32 -45.03 45.83
N LEU A 586 20.80 -45.49 44.68
CA LEU A 586 21.69 -46.65 44.48
C LEU A 586 21.00 -47.99 44.11
N LYS A 587 21.26 -48.36 42.85
CA LYS A 587 21.24 -49.70 42.26
C LYS A 587 19.86 -50.37 42.08
N LEU A 588 19.72 -50.97 40.90
CA LEU A 588 18.55 -51.70 40.45
C LEU A 588 18.48 -53.02 41.22
N ASP A 589 18.07 -52.99 42.49
CA ASP A 589 17.86 -54.22 43.25
C ASP A 589 16.68 -54.99 42.63
N GLU A 590 16.90 -56.26 42.31
CA GLU A 590 15.94 -57.17 41.66
C GLU A 590 14.67 -57.43 42.49
N LYS A 591 14.54 -56.82 43.67
CA LYS A 591 13.44 -56.99 44.63
C LYS A 591 12.39 -55.87 44.63
N LEU A 592 12.52 -54.85 43.77
CA LEU A 592 11.55 -53.76 43.65
C LEU A 592 10.24 -54.21 42.98
N LYS A 593 9.10 -53.63 43.41
CA LYS A 593 7.79 -53.91 42.78
C LYS A 593 7.81 -53.48 41.30
N ALA A 594 7.14 -54.23 40.43
CA ALA A 594 7.16 -53.98 38.98
C ALA A 594 6.73 -52.55 38.59
N SER A 595 5.86 -51.91 39.38
CA SER A 595 5.43 -50.51 39.22
C SER A 595 6.54 -49.50 39.50
N GLU A 596 7.31 -49.69 40.56
CA GLU A 596 8.44 -48.82 40.95
C GLU A 596 9.60 -48.95 39.96
N ARG A 597 9.84 -50.16 39.44
CA ARG A 597 10.83 -50.41 38.40
C ARG A 597 10.48 -49.69 37.09
N LYS A 598 9.20 -49.70 36.68
CA LYS A 598 8.73 -48.94 35.51
C LYS A 598 8.87 -47.43 35.72
N ALA A 599 8.48 -46.91 36.88
CA ALA A 599 8.65 -45.50 37.22
C ALA A 599 10.14 -45.07 37.19
N PHE A 600 11.04 -45.92 37.69
CA PHE A 600 12.49 -45.69 37.66
C PHE A 600 13.07 -45.67 36.24
N LEU A 601 12.71 -46.66 35.40
CA LEU A 601 13.13 -46.71 33.99
C LEU A 601 12.64 -45.48 33.23
N ARG A 602 11.36 -45.12 33.42
CA ARG A 602 10.76 -43.93 32.82
C ARG A 602 11.47 -42.64 33.22
N ARG A 603 11.79 -42.46 34.51
CA ARG A 603 12.59 -41.33 35.00
C ARG A 603 13.98 -41.29 34.37
N ARG A 604 14.63 -42.44 34.19
CA ARG A 604 15.94 -42.53 33.52
C ARG A 604 15.86 -42.16 32.04
N HIS A 605 14.84 -42.61 31.32
CA HIS A 605 14.65 -42.27 29.91
C HIS A 605 14.30 -40.79 29.70
N LEU A 606 13.49 -40.21 30.58
CA LEU A 606 13.25 -38.76 30.61
C LEU A 606 14.53 -37.95 30.87
N LEU A 607 15.42 -38.42 31.76
CA LEU A 607 16.74 -37.82 31.98
C LEU A 607 17.63 -37.86 30.73
N GLN A 608 17.61 -38.98 30.00
CA GLN A 608 18.34 -39.12 28.74
C GLN A 608 17.82 -38.12 27.70
N LEU A 609 16.49 -38.03 27.53
CA LEU A 609 15.85 -37.06 26.64
C LEU A 609 16.17 -35.61 27.04
N LYS A 610 16.11 -35.28 28.34
CA LYS A 610 16.50 -33.97 28.88
C LYS A 610 17.95 -33.62 28.52
N SER A 611 18.87 -34.57 28.67
CA SER A 611 20.28 -34.36 28.34
C SER A 611 20.51 -34.17 26.83
N ALA A 612 19.74 -34.85 25.98
CA ALA A 612 19.81 -34.69 24.53
C ALA A 612 19.26 -33.34 24.07
N LEU A 613 18.13 -32.89 24.63
CA LEU A 613 17.56 -31.56 24.36
C LEU A 613 18.50 -30.43 24.79
N LEU A 614 19.14 -30.53 25.94
CA LEU A 614 20.13 -29.54 26.39
C LEU A 614 21.34 -29.44 25.45
N LYS A 615 21.79 -30.57 24.88
CA LYS A 615 22.82 -30.57 23.83
C LYS A 615 22.32 -29.89 22.56
N HIS A 616 21.07 -30.13 22.16
CA HIS A 616 20.47 -29.48 20.99
C HIS A 616 20.35 -27.95 21.18
N ILE A 617 19.91 -27.49 22.37
CA ILE A 617 19.84 -26.06 22.73
C ILE A 617 21.21 -25.38 22.61
N SER A 618 22.29 -26.07 23.02
CA SER A 618 23.64 -25.50 22.95
C SER A 618 24.10 -25.17 21.51
N ILE A 619 23.52 -25.84 20.50
CA ILE A 619 23.77 -25.58 19.08
C ILE A 619 23.18 -24.22 18.66
N PHE A 620 22.03 -23.83 19.23
CA PHE A 620 21.42 -22.52 18.96
C PHE A 620 22.16 -21.35 19.62
N GLU A 621 22.92 -21.59 20.68
CA GLU A 621 23.69 -20.55 21.40
C GLU A 621 25.04 -20.26 20.75
N VAL A 622 25.69 -21.29 20.19
CA VAL A 622 27.00 -21.18 19.54
C VAL A 622 26.79 -21.05 18.05
N ALA A 623 26.80 -19.81 17.52
CA ALA A 623 26.57 -19.50 16.10
C ALA A 623 27.54 -20.17 15.09
N ASN A 624 28.46 -21.04 15.54
CA ASN A 624 29.61 -21.61 14.82
C ASN A 624 29.92 -23.08 15.17
N THR A 625 28.96 -23.93 15.53
CA THR A 625 29.26 -25.38 15.64
C THR A 625 29.43 -26.01 14.26
N GLU A 626 30.56 -26.72 14.09
CA GLU A 626 30.92 -27.52 12.91
C GLU A 626 29.72 -28.35 12.41
N SER A 627 29.37 -28.20 11.12
CA SER A 627 28.20 -28.81 10.49
C SER A 627 28.14 -30.34 10.56
N THR A 628 29.22 -30.99 10.99
CA THR A 628 29.38 -32.45 11.04
C THR A 628 28.77 -33.11 12.28
N LYS A 629 28.54 -32.38 13.37
CA LYS A 629 28.00 -32.94 14.64
C LYS A 629 26.49 -32.80 14.79
N ILE A 630 25.86 -31.93 14.00
CA ILE A 630 24.41 -31.62 14.07
C ILE A 630 23.53 -32.86 13.81
N PRO A 631 23.76 -33.66 12.74
CA PRO A 631 22.89 -34.81 12.45
C PRO A 631 23.00 -35.93 13.50
N ALA A 632 24.16 -36.09 14.14
CA ALA A 632 24.38 -37.08 15.19
C ALA A 632 23.59 -36.70 16.46
N ILE A 633 23.55 -35.42 16.82
CA ILE A 633 22.80 -34.92 17.98
C ILE A 633 21.28 -35.02 17.72
N GLU A 634 20.82 -34.73 16.52
CA GLU A 634 19.41 -34.92 16.13
C GLU A 634 18.98 -36.40 16.14
N LEU A 635 19.87 -37.32 15.72
CA LEU A 635 19.62 -38.75 15.76
C LEU A 635 19.58 -39.28 17.22
N ASP A 636 20.52 -38.86 18.06
CA ASP A 636 20.54 -39.18 19.50
C ASP A 636 19.27 -38.67 20.20
N MET A 637 18.80 -37.48 19.84
CA MET A 637 17.56 -36.90 20.35
C MET A 637 16.34 -37.74 19.93
N LYS A 638 16.24 -38.14 18.65
CA LYS A 638 15.16 -39.00 18.13
C LYS A 638 15.16 -40.38 18.81
N HIS A 639 16.33 -40.98 19.00
CA HIS A 639 16.49 -42.27 19.69
C HIS A 639 16.12 -42.19 21.18
N ALA A 640 16.53 -41.13 21.89
CA ALA A 640 16.12 -40.91 23.28
C ALA A 640 14.60 -40.68 23.41
N ALA A 641 14.00 -40.02 22.41
CA ALA A 641 12.56 -39.83 22.28
C ALA A 641 11.80 -41.15 22.02
N ASP A 642 12.36 -42.06 21.22
CA ASP A 642 11.77 -43.38 20.96
C ASP A 642 11.65 -44.22 22.23
N ILE A 643 12.72 -44.25 23.02
CA ILE A 643 12.77 -45.02 24.26
C ILE A 643 11.83 -44.43 25.32
N ALA A 644 11.70 -43.10 25.38
CA ALA A 644 10.83 -42.44 26.35
C ALA A 644 9.31 -42.60 26.10
N ILE A 645 8.88 -43.04 24.91
CA ILE A 645 7.46 -43.32 24.60
C ILE A 645 7.08 -44.78 24.87
N GLN A 646 8.04 -45.71 24.76
CA GLN A 646 7.77 -47.16 24.87
C GLN A 646 7.48 -47.62 26.30
N ASP A 647 7.90 -46.83 27.31
CA ASP A 647 7.70 -47.03 28.74
C ASP A 647 6.74 -46.01 29.36
#